data_AF-A0A813KIT1-F1
#
_entry.id   AF-A0A813KIT1-F1
#
_cell.length_a   1.000
_cell.length_b   1.000
_cell.length_c   1.000
_cell.angle_alpha   90.00
_cell.angle_beta   90.00
_cell.angle_gamma   90.00
#
_symmetry.space_group_name_H-M   'P 1'
#
loop_
_entity.id
_entity.type
_entity.pdbx_description
1 polymer ?
#
loop_
_entity_poly.entity_id
_entity_poly.type
_entity_poly.pdbx_seq_one_letter_code
_entity_poly.pdbx_strand_id
1 'polypeptide(L)'
;MHGLLHIIFKDFIVKTFGHEPWAEIIHRAGVDNDATILRMEQYDDSLTFALVKIGSEVLQVEIDEVLEPFGEFFVDFAVEAGYYNQLTSLGSNLFDLMTNLNLFHHNLERDFRSSVFPVFVVEGKTESVFQLRYSSSRIGLEPLLRGVLIKIAKDLFHADLTIEVVKSPGWKGPPQIASPEDDPTVIWNLKVQKRPKTQESPSFSRTSTLSSTGPGSQPAGRSYSFFDFHAMFVSCCKSAVDFEHVAATNWQAEMDVVLQLKSAAVRRIYDHSKGVKATVSQRMGISRVLFRSVSASLVAAPWQDEAAMEKASQFWTPLTTLDGCYTWSKDIERSRGSGSSLGSAAVKITFLSHSWQQPGNWDAAMGEGCSYSAIKASEICNVAKDLAALDFGDYSRWPEIHFWVDKCCIPQAHPELMTWCLDLLEEFIALSDRLVVILSWSYFDRLWCVYEWVCFLIHNKASSIFLCVDAFVRSRTLPLLLESVKNFSLANCKCSVESDRQILTRKVDTYYISHDAFEQLLKFTAIALISRDMASRRTAMGAEAIAPWVELSKECGFEDLAACLTHLIGQLSTWRQDSATGDGRFFGLDMQTAILQKVDAWFAKDIEPLIDALKKKALRAAAKRKSQMMMIGLLPYLHISPHSSVQREKLVLEQQFVQNSPQIP
;
A
#
# COMPACT_ATOMS: atom_id res chain seq x y z
N MET A 1 -7.86 21.08 -17.77
CA MET A 1 -8.05 20.38 -16.47
C MET A 1 -8.61 18.98 -16.72
N HIS A 2 -8.75 18.13 -15.69
CA HIS A 2 -9.30 16.78 -15.87
C HIS A 2 -10.80 16.82 -16.22
N GLY A 3 -11.25 16.01 -17.19
CA GLY A 3 -12.62 16.01 -17.71
C GLY A 3 -13.71 15.68 -16.69
N LEU A 4 -13.35 15.05 -15.57
CA LEU A 4 -14.25 14.89 -14.42
C LEU A 4 -14.85 16.24 -13.99
N LEU A 5 -14.09 17.34 -14.03
CA LEU A 5 -14.63 18.65 -13.69
C LEU A 5 -15.68 19.14 -14.69
N HIS A 6 -15.58 18.79 -15.98
CA HIS A 6 -16.60 19.12 -16.97
C HIS A 6 -17.88 18.32 -16.73
N ILE A 7 -17.76 17.06 -16.32
CA ILE A 7 -18.90 16.22 -15.94
C ILE A 7 -19.63 16.83 -14.75
N ILE A 8 -18.91 17.19 -13.69
CA ILE A 8 -19.50 17.79 -12.49
C ILE A 8 -20.09 19.17 -12.82
N PHE A 9 -19.43 19.97 -13.64
CA PHE A 9 -19.94 21.29 -14.04
C PHE A 9 -21.23 21.18 -14.88
N LYS A 10 -21.31 20.22 -15.81
CA LYS A 10 -22.56 19.91 -16.52
C LYS A 10 -23.67 19.55 -15.54
N ASP A 11 -23.38 18.62 -14.62
CA ASP A 11 -24.39 18.14 -13.66
C ASP A 11 -24.87 19.28 -12.75
N PHE A 12 -23.95 20.15 -12.30
CA PHE A 12 -24.27 21.37 -11.56
C PHE A 12 -25.22 22.29 -12.35
N ILE A 13 -24.87 22.61 -13.60
CA ILE A 13 -25.69 23.51 -14.44
C ILE A 13 -27.07 22.89 -14.70
N VAL A 14 -27.12 21.62 -15.04
CA VAL A 14 -28.38 20.92 -15.37
C VAL A 14 -29.28 20.78 -14.15
N LYS A 15 -28.74 20.37 -12.99
CA LYS A 15 -29.53 20.21 -11.76
C LYS A 15 -30.00 21.55 -11.18
N THR A 16 -29.25 22.63 -11.38
CA THR A 16 -29.56 23.94 -10.79
C THR A 16 -30.38 24.84 -11.72
N PHE A 17 -30.07 24.84 -13.02
CA PHE A 17 -30.62 25.78 -14.00
C PHE A 17 -31.32 25.10 -15.19
N GLY A 18 -31.27 23.77 -15.28
CA GLY A 18 -31.91 22.99 -16.35
C GLY A 18 -31.02 22.74 -17.57
N HIS A 19 -31.57 22.04 -18.56
CA HIS A 19 -30.83 21.62 -19.75
C HIS A 19 -30.56 22.75 -20.75
N GLU A 20 -31.44 23.75 -20.84
CA GLU A 20 -31.31 24.83 -21.81
C GLU A 20 -30.04 25.68 -21.61
N PRO A 21 -29.69 26.13 -20.39
CA PRO A 21 -28.43 26.84 -20.17
C PRO A 21 -27.20 26.03 -20.54
N TRP A 22 -27.18 24.72 -20.24
CA TRP A 22 -26.06 23.85 -20.64
C TRP A 22 -25.91 23.76 -22.16
N ALA A 23 -27.03 23.57 -22.89
CA ALA A 23 -27.02 23.52 -24.35
C ALA A 23 -26.47 24.82 -24.96
N GLU A 24 -26.85 25.97 -24.41
CA GLU A 24 -26.35 27.26 -24.86
C GLU A 24 -24.85 27.43 -24.54
N ILE A 25 -24.39 26.99 -23.37
CA ILE A 25 -22.95 27.01 -23.01
C ILE A 25 -22.13 26.22 -24.04
N ILE A 26 -22.59 25.02 -24.39
CA ILE A 26 -21.90 24.13 -25.34
C ILE A 26 -21.89 24.73 -26.75
N HIS A 27 -23.03 25.27 -27.20
CA HIS A 27 -23.13 25.97 -28.47
C HIS A 27 -22.16 27.16 -28.54
N ARG A 28 -22.12 28.02 -27.51
CA ARG A 28 -21.23 29.18 -27.45
C ARG A 28 -19.75 28.82 -27.26
N ALA A 29 -19.46 27.67 -26.66
CA ALA A 29 -18.10 27.16 -26.51
C ALA A 29 -17.52 26.61 -27.82
N GLY A 30 -18.33 26.52 -28.89
CA GLY A 30 -17.91 25.95 -30.18
C GLY A 30 -17.67 24.44 -30.10
N VAL A 31 -18.39 23.76 -29.20
CA VAL A 31 -18.28 22.31 -29.00
C VAL A 31 -19.45 21.65 -29.70
N ASP A 32 -19.18 20.91 -30.78
CA ASP A 32 -20.23 20.28 -31.61
C ASP A 32 -21.09 19.26 -30.85
N ASN A 33 -20.48 18.52 -29.92
CA ASN A 33 -21.11 17.50 -29.10
C ASN A 33 -20.49 17.50 -27.71
N ASP A 34 -21.28 17.64 -26.65
CA ASP A 34 -20.77 17.69 -25.28
C ASP A 34 -20.05 16.41 -24.86
N ALA A 35 -20.35 15.25 -25.47
CA ALA A 35 -19.63 14.00 -25.27
C ALA A 35 -18.12 14.11 -25.56
N THR A 36 -17.68 15.10 -26.35
CA THR A 36 -16.27 15.35 -26.66
C THR A 36 -15.48 15.89 -25.46
N ILE A 37 -16.15 16.61 -24.55
CA ILE A 37 -15.53 17.26 -23.39
C ILE A 37 -15.85 16.55 -22.05
N LEU A 38 -16.70 15.51 -22.09
CA LEU A 38 -17.14 14.74 -20.92
C LEU A 38 -16.40 13.41 -20.76
N ARG A 39 -15.26 13.22 -21.42
CA ARG A 39 -14.44 11.99 -21.27
C ARG A 39 -13.52 12.10 -20.05
N MET A 40 -13.17 10.95 -19.46
CA MET A 40 -12.25 10.86 -18.31
C MET A 40 -10.79 11.00 -18.76
N GLU A 41 -10.46 12.14 -19.35
CA GLU A 41 -9.12 12.47 -19.86
C GLU A 41 -8.68 13.88 -19.45
N GLN A 42 -7.41 14.21 -19.69
CA GLN A 42 -6.88 15.54 -19.42
C GLN A 42 -7.15 16.47 -20.61
N TYR A 43 -7.79 17.60 -20.33
CA TYR A 43 -8.00 18.68 -21.30
C TYR A 43 -7.07 19.86 -21.01
N ASP A 44 -6.91 20.76 -21.99
CA ASP A 44 -6.30 22.06 -21.77
C ASP A 44 -7.12 22.85 -20.74
N ASP A 45 -6.44 23.63 -19.88
CA ASP A 45 -7.11 24.42 -18.85
C ASP A 45 -7.98 25.53 -19.46
N SER A 46 -7.60 26.07 -20.63
CA SER A 46 -8.38 27.12 -21.33
C SER A 46 -9.81 26.71 -21.67
N LEU A 47 -10.04 25.42 -21.99
CA LEU A 47 -11.38 24.92 -22.26
C LEU A 47 -12.26 24.97 -21.01
N THR A 48 -11.76 24.51 -19.86
CA THR A 48 -12.51 24.55 -18.59
C THR A 48 -12.82 25.99 -18.20
N PHE A 49 -11.87 26.90 -18.38
CA PHE A 49 -12.04 28.32 -18.07
C PHE A 49 -13.04 29.01 -19.00
N ALA A 50 -13.04 28.65 -20.29
CA ALA A 50 -14.03 29.12 -21.25
C ALA A 50 -15.44 28.68 -20.87
N LEU A 51 -15.64 27.42 -20.47
CA LEU A 51 -16.94 26.91 -20.03
C LEU A 51 -17.49 27.68 -18.82
N VAL A 52 -16.66 27.96 -17.82
CA VAL A 52 -17.05 28.76 -16.65
C VAL A 52 -17.42 30.18 -17.05
N LYS A 53 -16.60 30.84 -17.88
CA LYS A 53 -16.85 32.20 -18.36
C LYS A 53 -18.18 32.27 -19.13
N ILE A 54 -18.38 31.37 -20.09
CA ILE A 54 -19.61 31.32 -20.89
C ILE A 54 -20.80 31.01 -20.00
N GLY A 55 -20.67 30.12 -19.02
CA GLY A 55 -21.70 29.83 -18.03
C GLY A 55 -22.14 31.07 -17.25
N SER A 56 -21.20 31.86 -16.75
CA SER A 56 -21.48 33.16 -16.10
C SER A 56 -22.25 34.11 -17.02
N GLU A 57 -21.86 34.23 -18.28
CA GLU A 57 -22.53 35.10 -19.25
C GLU A 57 -23.94 34.60 -19.63
N VAL A 58 -24.14 33.29 -19.80
CA VAL A 58 -25.45 32.67 -20.11
C VAL A 58 -26.40 32.83 -18.93
N LEU A 59 -25.91 32.66 -17.69
CA LEU A 59 -26.69 32.78 -16.47
C LEU A 59 -26.88 34.24 -16.01
N GLN A 60 -26.16 35.20 -16.61
CA GLN A 60 -26.18 36.62 -16.26
C GLN A 60 -25.80 36.90 -14.80
N VAL A 61 -24.81 36.18 -14.29
CA VAL A 61 -24.26 36.33 -12.93
C VAL A 61 -22.75 36.50 -13.00
N GLU A 62 -22.14 37.04 -11.95
CA GLU A 62 -20.69 37.16 -11.89
C GLU A 62 -20.01 35.79 -11.77
N ILE A 63 -18.74 35.67 -12.18
CA ILE A 63 -18.00 34.40 -12.16
C ILE A 63 -17.95 33.79 -10.75
N ASP A 64 -17.78 34.62 -9.72
CA ASP A 64 -17.75 34.19 -8.33
C ASP A 64 -19.10 33.55 -7.91
N GLU A 65 -20.21 34.10 -8.40
CA GLU A 65 -21.58 33.60 -8.16
C GLU A 65 -21.88 32.29 -8.90
N VAL A 66 -21.04 31.89 -9.87
CA VAL A 66 -21.05 30.54 -10.46
C VAL A 66 -20.13 29.61 -9.68
N LEU A 67 -18.90 30.04 -9.40
CA LEU A 67 -17.84 29.20 -8.85
C LEU A 67 -18.09 28.80 -7.39
N GLU A 68 -18.61 29.69 -6.54
CA GLU A 68 -18.87 29.37 -5.14
C GLU A 68 -19.97 28.30 -4.99
N PRO A 69 -21.17 28.42 -5.59
CA PRO A 69 -22.16 27.34 -5.58
C PRO A 69 -21.69 26.07 -6.28
N PHE A 70 -20.89 26.17 -7.36
CA PHE A 70 -20.27 25.02 -7.98
C PHE A 70 -19.32 24.28 -7.02
N GLY A 71 -18.61 25.01 -6.16
CA GLY A 71 -17.76 24.45 -5.11
C GLY A 71 -18.55 23.69 -4.05
N GLU A 72 -19.72 24.20 -3.65
CA GLU A 72 -20.62 23.45 -2.76
C GLU A 72 -21.13 22.17 -3.44
N PHE A 73 -21.60 22.29 -4.69
CA PHE A 73 -22.08 21.15 -5.46
C PHE A 73 -21.00 20.08 -5.69
N PHE A 74 -19.73 20.50 -5.86
CA PHE A 74 -18.60 19.58 -6.00
C PHE A 74 -18.46 18.63 -4.80
N VAL A 75 -18.71 19.13 -3.58
CA VAL A 75 -18.65 18.31 -2.37
C VAL A 75 -19.82 17.32 -2.33
N ASP A 76 -21.02 17.75 -2.71
CA ASP A 76 -22.19 16.86 -2.83
C ASP A 76 -21.90 15.73 -3.83
N PHE A 77 -21.40 16.08 -5.01
CA PHE A 77 -21.01 15.10 -6.03
C PHE A 77 -19.96 14.12 -5.50
N ALA A 78 -18.91 14.59 -4.81
CA ALA A 78 -17.87 13.72 -4.27
C ALA A 78 -18.42 12.76 -3.21
N VAL A 79 -19.32 13.23 -2.34
CA VAL A 79 -20.01 12.40 -1.34
C VAL A 79 -20.88 11.34 -2.02
N GLU A 80 -21.69 11.73 -3.01
CA GLU A 80 -22.53 10.83 -3.81
C GLU A 80 -21.71 9.80 -4.59
N ALA A 81 -20.49 10.16 -5.02
CA ALA A 81 -19.56 9.27 -5.70
C ALA A 81 -18.79 8.31 -4.76
N GLY A 82 -19.15 8.24 -3.47
CA GLY A 82 -18.60 7.29 -2.50
C GLY A 82 -17.39 7.78 -1.69
N TYR A 83 -16.94 9.03 -1.88
CA TYR A 83 -15.76 9.55 -1.16
C TYR A 83 -16.03 9.96 0.29
N TYR A 84 -17.28 9.91 0.77
CA TYR A 84 -17.64 10.30 2.13
C TYR A 84 -16.76 9.65 3.20
N ASN A 85 -16.60 8.33 3.15
CA ASN A 85 -15.79 7.58 4.13
C ASN A 85 -14.31 7.97 4.04
N GLN A 86 -13.80 8.22 2.84
CA GLN A 86 -12.42 8.64 2.67
C GLN A 86 -12.19 10.04 3.23
N LEU A 87 -13.05 11.01 2.91
CA LEU A 87 -12.98 12.39 3.40
C LEU A 87 -13.09 12.47 4.92
N THR A 88 -14.06 11.77 5.51
CA THR A 88 -14.23 11.72 6.97
C THR A 88 -13.10 10.95 7.67
N SER A 89 -12.45 10.00 6.99
CA SER A 89 -11.25 9.34 7.54
C SER A 89 -10.03 10.27 7.64
N LEU A 90 -10.02 11.43 6.99
CA LEU A 90 -8.89 12.37 7.02
C LEU A 90 -8.80 13.14 8.35
N GLY A 91 -9.86 13.18 9.14
CA GLY A 91 -9.85 13.98 10.36
C GLY A 91 -11.19 14.05 11.09
N SER A 92 -11.14 14.38 12.38
CA SER A 92 -12.33 14.54 13.24
C SER A 92 -12.98 15.92 13.14
N ASN A 93 -12.32 16.86 12.45
CA ASN A 93 -12.73 18.24 12.27
C ASN A 93 -12.10 18.82 10.98
N LEU A 94 -12.51 20.03 10.60
CA LEU A 94 -12.02 20.70 9.40
C LEU A 94 -10.50 20.94 9.43
N PHE A 95 -9.93 21.27 10.60
CA PHE A 95 -8.48 21.46 10.74
C PHE A 95 -7.72 20.18 10.37
N ASP A 96 -8.07 19.05 10.99
CA ASP A 96 -7.45 17.75 10.72
C ASP A 96 -7.60 17.36 9.24
N LEU A 97 -8.80 17.53 8.66
CA LEU A 97 -9.04 17.23 7.25
C LEU A 97 -8.14 18.07 6.34
N MET A 98 -8.07 19.38 6.56
CA MET A 98 -7.27 20.28 5.73
C MET A 98 -5.77 20.00 5.88
N THR A 99 -5.30 19.67 7.08
CA THR A 99 -3.92 19.25 7.32
C THR A 99 -3.57 17.97 6.56
N ASN A 100 -4.54 17.07 6.36
CA ASN A 100 -4.35 15.79 5.67
C ASN A 100 -4.83 15.79 4.20
N LEU A 101 -5.36 16.90 3.67
CA LEU A 101 -5.99 16.94 2.34
C LEU A 101 -4.99 16.67 1.21
N ASN A 102 -3.74 17.09 1.37
CA ASN A 102 -2.69 16.80 0.41
C ASN A 102 -2.45 15.27 0.25
N LEU A 103 -2.61 14.49 1.34
CA LEU A 103 -2.51 13.02 1.28
C LEU A 103 -3.67 12.42 0.48
N PHE A 104 -4.88 12.97 0.64
CA PHE A 104 -6.02 12.57 -0.17
C PHE A 104 -5.78 12.84 -1.66
N HIS A 105 -5.26 14.02 -2.00
CA HIS A 105 -4.85 14.33 -3.37
C HIS A 105 -3.80 13.35 -3.89
N HIS A 106 -2.82 12.98 -3.07
CA HIS A 106 -1.84 11.96 -3.45
C HIS A 106 -2.47 10.58 -3.74
N ASN A 107 -3.50 10.19 -3.00
CA ASN A 107 -4.25 8.97 -3.29
C ASN A 107 -5.03 9.09 -4.60
N LEU A 108 -5.67 10.23 -4.83
CA LEU A 108 -6.38 10.52 -6.08
C LEU A 108 -5.45 10.55 -7.30
N GLU A 109 -4.19 10.93 -7.15
CA GLU A 109 -3.20 10.89 -8.24
C GLU A 109 -2.98 9.48 -8.79
N ARG A 110 -3.33 8.40 -8.06
CA ARG A 110 -3.26 7.04 -8.59
C ARG A 110 -4.39 6.73 -9.57
N ASP A 111 -5.55 7.37 -9.38
CA ASP A 111 -6.73 7.29 -10.26
C ASP A 111 -6.73 8.38 -11.34
N PHE A 112 -6.06 9.50 -11.09
CA PHE A 112 -6.00 10.67 -11.96
C PHE A 112 -4.55 11.09 -12.22
N ARG A 113 -3.77 10.19 -12.85
CA ARG A 113 -2.30 10.29 -12.92
C ARG A 113 -1.73 11.55 -13.56
N SER A 114 -2.46 12.17 -14.48
CA SER A 114 -2.07 13.42 -15.15
C SER A 114 -2.62 14.69 -14.47
N SER A 115 -3.48 14.55 -13.45
CA SER A 115 -4.06 15.69 -12.76
C SER A 115 -3.02 16.41 -11.90
N VAL A 116 -3.14 17.74 -11.87
CA VAL A 116 -2.33 18.63 -11.02
C VAL A 116 -3.27 19.20 -9.96
N PHE A 117 -3.10 18.75 -8.72
CA PHE A 117 -3.89 19.17 -7.57
C PHE A 117 -3.29 20.41 -6.90
N PRO A 118 -4.11 21.27 -6.28
CA PRO A 118 -3.61 22.36 -5.46
C PRO A 118 -2.98 21.83 -4.16
N VAL A 119 -2.16 22.68 -3.55
CA VAL A 119 -1.44 22.40 -2.31
C VAL A 119 -2.00 23.26 -1.18
N PHE A 120 -2.18 22.63 -0.03
CA PHE A 120 -2.63 23.29 1.19
C PHE A 120 -1.55 23.24 2.27
N VAL A 121 -1.32 24.35 2.95
CA VAL A 121 -0.52 24.42 4.17
C VAL A 121 -1.39 25.01 5.26
N VAL A 122 -1.45 24.33 6.41
CA VAL A 122 -2.30 24.72 7.53
C VAL A 122 -1.40 25.06 8.71
N GLU A 123 -1.53 26.29 9.22
CA GLU A 123 -0.78 26.78 10.37
C GLU A 123 -1.77 27.25 11.43
N GLY A 124 -1.85 26.54 12.56
CA GLY A 124 -2.89 26.79 13.57
C GLY A 124 -2.36 26.98 14.98
N LYS A 125 -3.01 27.86 15.75
CA LYS A 125 -2.86 27.92 17.22
C LYS A 125 -3.81 26.95 17.93
N THR A 126 -4.97 26.64 17.33
CA THR A 126 -6.00 25.72 17.83
C THR A 126 -6.77 25.06 16.67
N GLU A 127 -7.49 23.96 16.92
CA GLU A 127 -8.35 23.28 15.91
C GLU A 127 -9.52 24.17 15.42
N SER A 128 -9.93 25.18 16.19
CA SER A 128 -11.04 26.08 15.84
C SER A 128 -10.62 27.37 15.14
N VAL A 129 -9.34 27.74 15.23
CA VAL A 129 -8.80 28.98 14.65
C VAL A 129 -7.41 28.71 14.08
N PHE A 130 -7.32 28.73 12.76
CA PHE A 130 -6.11 28.40 12.03
C PHE A 130 -6.02 29.17 10.71
N GLN A 131 -4.81 29.32 10.19
CA GLN A 131 -4.53 29.91 8.90
C GLN A 131 -4.39 28.82 7.84
N LEU A 132 -5.04 29.03 6.70
CA LEU A 132 -4.91 28.20 5.51
C LEU A 132 -4.15 28.98 4.44
N ARG A 133 -3.06 28.39 3.94
CA ARG A 133 -2.37 28.83 2.73
C ARG A 133 -2.71 27.85 1.60
N TYR A 134 -3.28 28.36 0.53
CA TYR A 134 -3.60 27.63 -0.69
C TYR A 134 -2.69 28.09 -1.82
N SER A 135 -2.09 27.14 -2.52
CA SER A 135 -1.23 27.39 -3.68
C SER A 135 -1.64 26.49 -4.84
N SER A 136 -1.72 27.09 -6.03
CA SER A 136 -2.14 26.41 -7.26
C SER A 136 -1.41 27.03 -8.44
N SER A 137 -1.21 26.26 -9.51
CA SER A 137 -0.76 26.80 -10.81
C SER A 137 -1.85 27.60 -11.53
N ARG A 138 -3.05 27.67 -10.95
CA ARG A 138 -4.25 28.31 -11.51
C ARG A 138 -4.72 29.42 -10.58
N ILE A 139 -4.90 30.62 -11.13
CA ILE A 139 -5.42 31.81 -10.45
C ILE A 139 -6.94 31.95 -10.71
N GLY A 140 -7.67 32.59 -9.81
CA GLY A 140 -9.12 32.83 -9.95
C GLY A 140 -10.04 31.68 -9.47
N LEU A 141 -9.50 30.66 -8.79
CA LEU A 141 -10.28 29.55 -8.22
C LEU A 141 -10.64 29.74 -6.73
N GLU A 142 -10.43 30.93 -6.18
CA GLU A 142 -10.76 31.26 -4.79
C GLU A 142 -12.24 31.05 -4.44
N PRO A 143 -13.22 31.49 -5.26
CA PRO A 143 -14.63 31.30 -4.93
C PRO A 143 -15.01 29.81 -4.90
N LEU A 144 -14.44 29.00 -5.79
CA LEU A 144 -14.61 27.55 -5.79
C LEU A 144 -14.12 26.93 -4.47
N LEU A 145 -12.91 27.30 -4.03
CA LEU A 145 -12.37 26.82 -2.76
C LEU A 145 -13.24 27.24 -1.58
N ARG A 146 -13.75 28.49 -1.59
CA ARG A 146 -14.65 28.99 -0.55
C ARG A 146 -15.90 28.12 -0.43
N GLY A 147 -16.58 27.84 -1.55
CA GLY A 147 -17.76 26.96 -1.57
C GLY A 147 -17.46 25.56 -1.02
N VAL A 148 -16.34 24.96 -1.47
CA VAL A 148 -15.89 23.64 -0.98
C VAL A 148 -15.69 23.65 0.54
N LEU A 149 -14.98 24.64 1.10
CA LEU A 149 -14.70 24.68 2.54
C LEU A 149 -15.95 24.92 3.39
N ILE A 150 -16.83 25.82 2.96
CA ILE A 150 -18.10 26.10 3.66
C ILE A 150 -18.95 24.83 3.70
N LYS A 151 -19.06 24.15 2.56
CA LYS A 151 -19.86 22.93 2.43
C LYS A 151 -19.30 21.77 3.25
N ILE A 152 -17.98 21.53 3.22
CA ILE A 152 -17.33 20.52 4.07
C ILE A 152 -17.57 20.82 5.55
N ALA A 153 -17.36 22.07 5.99
CA ALA A 153 -17.56 22.45 7.39
C ALA A 153 -19.00 22.15 7.86
N LYS A 154 -19.98 22.49 7.04
CA LYS A 154 -21.40 22.32 7.32
C LYS A 154 -21.84 20.86 7.31
N ASP A 155 -21.53 20.13 6.25
CA ASP A 155 -22.15 18.83 5.99
C ASP A 155 -21.38 17.67 6.61
N LEU A 156 -20.04 17.75 6.67
CA LEU A 156 -19.20 16.69 7.24
C LEU A 156 -18.93 16.91 8.74
N PHE A 157 -18.87 18.18 9.20
CA PHE A 157 -18.48 18.50 10.58
C PHE A 157 -19.52 19.26 11.39
N HIS A 158 -20.70 19.53 10.82
CA HIS A 158 -21.79 20.27 11.48
C HIS A 158 -21.32 21.58 12.11
N ALA A 159 -20.52 22.36 11.37
CA ALA A 159 -19.90 23.58 11.85
C ALA A 159 -20.12 24.76 10.88
N ASP A 160 -20.16 25.96 11.44
CA ASP A 160 -20.11 27.22 10.70
C ASP A 160 -18.67 27.66 10.50
N LEU A 161 -18.35 28.10 9.29
CA LEU A 161 -17.03 28.57 8.91
C LEU A 161 -17.07 30.07 8.63
N THR A 162 -16.23 30.84 9.32
CA THR A 162 -15.92 32.24 8.98
C THR A 162 -14.55 32.30 8.33
N ILE A 163 -14.47 32.94 7.15
CA ILE A 163 -13.24 33.11 6.38
C ILE A 163 -12.87 34.59 6.37
N GLU A 164 -11.72 34.93 6.94
CA GLU A 164 -11.12 36.25 6.87
C GLU A 164 -9.95 36.22 5.87
N VAL A 165 -10.00 37.08 4.86
CA VAL A 165 -8.97 37.14 3.81
C VAL A 165 -7.76 37.92 4.31
N VAL A 166 -6.61 37.24 4.42
CA VAL A 166 -5.31 37.87 4.75
C VAL A 166 -4.59 38.26 3.47
N LYS A 167 -4.60 37.37 2.47
CA LYS A 167 -4.02 37.58 1.15
C LYS A 167 -4.90 36.95 0.09
N SER A 168 -5.13 37.69 -0.98
CA SER A 168 -5.72 37.22 -2.23
C SER A 168 -4.87 37.73 -3.40
N PRO A 169 -4.66 36.94 -4.44
CA PRO A 169 -4.11 37.37 -5.72
C PRO A 169 -4.82 38.57 -6.37
N GLY A 170 -6.06 38.90 -5.97
CA GLY A 170 -6.79 40.08 -6.45
C GLY A 170 -7.29 39.95 -7.90
N TRP A 171 -7.30 38.74 -8.44
CA TRP A 171 -7.79 38.43 -9.78
C TRP A 171 -9.31 38.50 -9.84
N LYS A 172 -9.85 39.25 -10.82
CA LYS A 172 -11.31 39.45 -11.01
C LYS A 172 -11.84 38.89 -12.35
N GLY A 173 -10.99 38.22 -13.11
CA GLY A 173 -11.36 37.62 -14.39
C GLY A 173 -11.77 36.16 -14.25
N PRO A 174 -12.10 35.47 -15.36
CA PRO A 174 -12.26 34.02 -15.36
C PRO A 174 -10.95 33.35 -14.92
N PRO A 175 -11.01 32.12 -14.35
CA PRO A 175 -9.80 31.44 -13.95
C PRO A 175 -8.81 31.30 -15.11
N GLN A 176 -7.51 31.34 -14.83
CA GLN A 176 -6.46 31.18 -15.83
C GLN A 176 -5.21 30.49 -15.24
N ILE A 177 -4.27 30.09 -16.09
CA ILE A 177 -2.94 29.65 -15.64
C ILE A 177 -2.19 30.88 -15.12
N ALA A 178 -1.57 30.75 -13.95
CA ALA A 178 -0.76 31.82 -13.36
C ALA A 178 0.51 32.05 -14.22
N SER A 179 0.79 33.31 -14.54
CA SER A 179 2.01 33.75 -15.20
C SER A 179 3.20 33.67 -14.23
N PRO A 180 4.46 33.64 -14.69
CA PRO A 180 5.63 33.65 -13.80
C PRO A 180 5.72 34.86 -12.86
N GLU A 181 5.10 35.98 -13.25
CA GLU A 181 5.02 37.23 -12.47
C GLU A 181 3.90 37.18 -11.42
N ASP A 182 2.94 36.26 -11.55
CA ASP A 182 1.77 36.17 -10.68
C ASP A 182 2.15 35.43 -9.38
N ASP A 183 1.60 35.90 -8.26
CA ASP A 183 1.60 35.15 -7.00
C ASP A 183 0.20 34.59 -6.75
N PRO A 184 -0.09 33.35 -7.14
CA PRO A 184 -1.42 32.74 -7.00
C PRO A 184 -1.73 32.32 -5.56
N THR A 185 -0.88 32.65 -4.59
CA THR A 185 -1.03 32.20 -3.20
C THR A 185 -2.16 32.94 -2.50
N VAL A 186 -3.07 32.16 -1.92
CA VAL A 186 -4.19 32.63 -1.12
C VAL A 186 -3.89 32.33 0.35
N ILE A 187 -4.12 33.28 1.24
CA ILE A 187 -3.95 33.10 2.69
C ILE A 187 -5.22 33.57 3.40
N TRP A 188 -5.87 32.66 4.11
CA TRP A 188 -7.10 32.92 4.87
C TRP A 188 -6.94 32.55 6.34
N ASN A 189 -7.48 33.37 7.23
CA ASN A 189 -7.73 32.98 8.61
C ASN A 189 -9.13 32.34 8.68
N LEU A 190 -9.18 31.12 9.19
CA LEU A 190 -10.39 30.33 9.32
C LEU A 190 -10.80 30.25 10.79
N LYS A 191 -12.07 30.56 11.06
CA LYS A 191 -12.69 30.37 12.39
C LYS A 191 -13.88 29.43 12.26
N VAL A 192 -13.78 28.28 12.93
CA VAL A 192 -14.76 27.20 12.93
C VAL A 192 -15.57 27.23 14.22
N GLN A 193 -16.90 27.26 14.10
CA GLN A 193 -17.83 27.22 15.24
C GLN A 193 -18.74 26.00 15.11
N LYS A 194 -18.63 25.04 16.04
CA LYS A 194 -19.51 23.87 16.05
C LYS A 194 -20.96 24.29 16.29
N ARG A 195 -21.89 23.78 15.50
CA ARG A 195 -23.31 23.97 15.75
C ARG A 195 -23.74 23.10 16.93
N PRO A 196 -24.66 23.58 17.80
CA PRO A 196 -25.33 22.70 18.74
C PRO A 196 -26.04 21.59 17.96
N LYS A 197 -25.99 20.34 18.42
CA LYS A 197 -26.80 19.26 17.83
C LYS A 197 -28.28 19.61 18.04
N THR A 198 -28.91 20.32 17.10
CA THR A 198 -30.37 20.39 16.99
C THR A 198 -30.88 19.01 16.57
N GLN A 199 -31.95 18.53 17.20
CA GLN A 199 -32.55 17.19 17.05
C GLN A 199 -33.11 16.86 15.65
N GLU A 200 -32.83 17.68 14.63
CA GLU A 200 -33.27 17.44 13.26
C GLU A 200 -32.05 17.26 12.36
N SER A 201 -31.65 16.00 12.18
CA SER A 201 -30.81 15.60 11.05
C SER A 201 -31.73 15.39 9.85
N PRO A 202 -31.40 15.87 8.63
CA PRO A 202 -31.86 15.17 7.44
C PRO A 202 -31.16 13.81 7.49
N SER A 203 -31.90 12.79 7.92
CA SER A 203 -31.42 11.42 7.79
C SER A 203 -31.20 11.17 6.30
N PHE A 204 -29.95 10.99 5.88
CA PHE A 204 -29.69 10.19 4.69
C PHE A 204 -30.12 8.77 5.07
N SER A 205 -31.37 8.42 4.74
CA SER A 205 -31.95 7.15 5.16
C SER A 205 -31.29 6.01 4.38
N ARG A 206 -30.31 5.36 4.98
CA ARG A 206 -29.95 3.98 4.64
C ARG A 206 -31.14 3.09 5.02
N THR A 207 -31.98 2.74 4.05
CA THR A 207 -32.85 1.57 4.18
C THR A 207 -31.99 0.31 4.02
N SER A 208 -31.44 -0.18 5.12
CA SER A 208 -31.08 -1.59 5.27
C SER A 208 -31.85 -2.17 6.46
N THR A 209 -33.08 -2.61 6.19
CA THR A 209 -33.84 -3.43 7.14
C THR A 209 -33.17 -4.80 7.28
N LEU A 210 -32.31 -4.95 8.29
CA LEU A 210 -31.99 -6.25 8.86
C LEU A 210 -33.07 -6.60 9.88
N SER A 211 -34.02 -7.44 9.47
CA SER A 211 -34.99 -8.04 10.37
C SER A 211 -34.30 -9.09 11.23
N SER A 212 -34.18 -8.80 12.52
CA SER A 212 -33.86 -9.78 13.56
C SER A 212 -35.08 -10.69 13.80
N THR A 213 -34.94 -11.98 13.52
CA THR A 213 -35.83 -13.02 14.05
C THR A 213 -35.02 -14.00 14.89
N GLY A 214 -35.59 -14.35 16.05
CA GLY A 214 -34.97 -15.07 17.16
C GLY A 214 -34.75 -16.58 16.96
N PRO A 215 -34.48 -17.31 18.06
CA PRO A 215 -33.51 -18.40 18.10
C PRO A 215 -34.07 -19.75 17.64
N GLY A 216 -33.33 -20.42 16.75
CA GLY A 216 -33.57 -21.79 16.31
C GLY A 216 -32.31 -22.64 16.49
N SER A 217 -32.40 -23.61 17.40
CA SER A 217 -31.52 -24.77 17.67
C SER A 217 -30.31 -24.98 16.72
N GLN A 218 -29.11 -24.79 17.27
CA GLN A 218 -27.85 -25.29 16.69
C GLN A 218 -27.79 -26.83 16.75
N PRO A 219 -27.30 -27.52 15.71
CA PRO A 219 -26.62 -28.79 15.91
C PRO A 219 -25.22 -28.52 16.46
N ALA A 220 -24.77 -29.35 17.40
CA ALA A 220 -23.48 -29.26 18.06
C ALA A 220 -22.31 -29.40 17.07
N GLY A 221 -21.88 -28.30 16.45
CA GLY A 221 -20.60 -28.15 15.77
C GLY A 221 -19.65 -27.37 16.69
N ARG A 222 -18.49 -27.95 16.99
CA ARG A 222 -17.43 -27.26 17.76
C ARG A 222 -17.10 -25.92 17.11
N SER A 223 -17.46 -24.83 17.78
CA SER A 223 -16.95 -23.50 17.47
C SER A 223 -15.49 -23.45 17.90
N TYR A 224 -14.58 -23.40 16.94
CA TYR A 224 -13.17 -23.12 17.21
C TYR A 224 -13.00 -21.61 17.31
N SER A 225 -12.50 -21.15 18.45
CA SER A 225 -12.14 -19.76 18.66
C SER A 225 -10.77 -19.47 18.04
N PHE A 226 -10.48 -18.21 17.68
CA PHE A 226 -9.12 -17.78 17.30
C PHE A 226 -8.04 -18.24 18.31
N PHE A 227 -8.42 -18.49 19.57
CA PHE A 227 -7.53 -19.03 20.62
C PHE A 227 -7.22 -20.53 20.50
N ASP A 228 -8.01 -21.33 19.78
CA ASP A 228 -7.74 -22.76 19.54
C ASP A 228 -6.61 -22.96 18.51
N PHE A 229 -6.34 -21.96 17.66
CA PHE A 229 -5.21 -21.93 16.71
C PHE A 229 -3.86 -21.96 17.43
N HIS A 230 -3.77 -21.27 18.57
CA HIS A 230 -2.55 -21.18 19.36
C HIS A 230 -2.27 -22.46 20.16
N ALA A 231 -3.32 -23.18 20.60
CA ALA A 231 -3.17 -24.45 21.32
C ALA A 231 -2.57 -25.56 20.42
N MET A 232 -2.89 -25.57 19.12
CA MET A 232 -2.25 -26.48 18.16
C MET A 232 -0.78 -26.15 17.89
N PHE A 233 -0.41 -24.87 17.91
CA PHE A 233 0.97 -24.42 17.77
C PHE A 233 1.89 -24.99 18.89
N VAL A 234 1.37 -25.08 20.12
CA VAL A 234 2.08 -25.62 21.29
C VAL A 234 2.32 -27.14 21.17
N SER A 235 1.49 -27.88 20.43
CA SER A 235 1.65 -29.34 20.25
C SER A 235 2.81 -29.68 19.31
N CYS A 236 3.03 -28.90 18.24
CA CYS A 236 4.13 -29.14 17.29
C CYS A 236 5.50 -28.65 17.79
N CYS A 237 5.52 -27.72 18.73
CA CYS A 237 6.77 -27.08 19.18
C CYS A 237 7.35 -27.66 20.49
N LYS A 238 6.81 -28.77 21.00
CA LYS A 238 7.25 -29.40 22.26
C LYS A 238 8.50 -30.28 22.19
N SER A 239 9.09 -30.52 21.01
CA SER A 239 10.29 -31.36 20.90
C SER A 239 11.47 -30.62 20.29
N ALA A 240 12.31 -30.06 21.16
CA ALA A 240 13.72 -29.78 20.86
C ALA A 240 14.58 -31.05 20.97
N VAL A 241 14.08 -32.20 20.50
CA VAL A 241 14.75 -33.50 20.56
C VAL A 241 14.66 -34.11 19.17
N ASP A 242 15.81 -34.49 18.62
CA ASP A 242 16.06 -35.19 17.34
C ASP A 242 14.90 -35.28 16.33
N PHE A 243 15.11 -34.65 15.17
CA PHE A 243 14.20 -34.48 14.03
C PHE A 243 13.73 -35.78 13.33
N GLU A 244 13.60 -36.92 14.01
CA GLU A 244 13.24 -38.18 13.35
C GLU A 244 11.80 -38.66 13.54
N HIS A 245 11.04 -38.34 14.58
CA HIS A 245 9.75 -39.02 14.77
C HIS A 245 8.66 -38.19 15.46
N VAL A 246 7.64 -37.79 14.67
CA VAL A 246 6.29 -37.52 15.17
C VAL A 246 5.35 -38.46 14.42
N ALA A 247 4.60 -39.30 15.15
CA ALA A 247 3.67 -40.26 14.57
C ALA A 247 2.31 -39.61 14.33
N ALA A 248 1.80 -39.72 13.09
CA ALA A 248 0.46 -39.30 12.73
C ALA A 248 -0.55 -40.32 13.26
N THR A 249 -1.57 -39.89 13.99
CA THR A 249 -2.70 -40.76 14.38
C THR A 249 -3.98 -40.27 13.72
N ASN A 250 -4.52 -41.08 12.80
CA ASN A 250 -5.92 -41.11 12.32
C ASN A 250 -6.58 -39.87 11.67
N TRP A 251 -5.94 -39.24 10.67
CA TRP A 251 -6.56 -38.14 9.89
C TRP A 251 -6.41 -38.24 8.36
N GLN A 252 -6.06 -39.42 7.84
CA GLN A 252 -5.66 -39.63 6.44
C GLN A 252 -6.71 -39.24 5.38
N ALA A 253 -8.00 -39.44 5.61
CA ALA A 253 -9.01 -39.31 4.56
C ALA A 253 -9.26 -37.85 4.09
N GLU A 254 -9.25 -36.86 4.98
CA GLU A 254 -9.49 -35.45 4.62
C GLU A 254 -8.24 -34.80 4.02
N MET A 255 -7.05 -35.14 4.53
CA MET A 255 -5.79 -34.68 3.96
C MET A 255 -5.57 -35.27 2.56
N ASP A 256 -5.93 -36.54 2.35
CA ASP A 256 -5.84 -37.18 1.04
C ASP A 256 -6.69 -36.46 -0.02
N VAL A 257 -7.87 -35.95 0.32
CA VAL A 257 -8.69 -35.15 -0.62
C VAL A 257 -7.99 -33.83 -0.99
N VAL A 258 -7.43 -33.12 0.00
CA VAL A 258 -6.71 -31.86 -0.27
C VAL A 258 -5.43 -32.11 -1.07
N LEU A 259 -4.67 -33.16 -0.74
CA LEU A 259 -3.43 -33.53 -1.44
C LEU A 259 -3.69 -34.15 -2.83
N GLN A 260 -4.85 -34.79 -3.04
CA GLN A 260 -5.28 -35.28 -4.36
C GLN A 260 -5.55 -34.12 -5.34
N LEU A 261 -6.04 -32.98 -4.83
CA LEU A 261 -6.19 -31.75 -5.60
C LEU A 261 -4.85 -31.03 -5.85
N LYS A 262 -3.78 -31.44 -5.16
CA LYS A 262 -2.42 -30.90 -5.37
C LYS A 262 -1.62 -31.70 -6.40
N SER A 263 -0.54 -31.09 -6.88
CA SER A 263 0.33 -31.70 -7.89
C SER A 263 0.88 -33.06 -7.44
N ALA A 264 1.16 -33.94 -8.39
CA ALA A 264 1.75 -35.26 -8.14
C ALA A 264 3.12 -35.21 -7.41
N ALA A 265 3.74 -34.03 -7.28
CA ALA A 265 4.95 -33.85 -6.48
C ALA A 265 4.62 -33.81 -4.97
N VAL A 266 3.56 -33.12 -4.55
CA VAL A 266 3.15 -33.06 -3.13
C VAL A 266 2.67 -34.41 -2.61
N ARG A 267 2.00 -35.20 -3.46
CA ARG A 267 1.62 -36.58 -3.12
C ARG A 267 2.79 -37.54 -2.91
N ARG A 268 3.98 -37.26 -3.47
CA ARG A 268 5.16 -38.14 -3.37
C ARG A 268 6.02 -37.93 -2.12
N ILE A 269 5.92 -36.76 -1.51
CA ILE A 269 6.71 -36.34 -0.35
C ILE A 269 5.92 -36.45 0.97
N TYR A 270 4.62 -36.73 0.85
CA TYR A 270 3.73 -36.96 1.97
C TYR A 270 3.70 -38.46 2.30
N ASP A 271 4.19 -38.85 3.48
CA ASP A 271 4.05 -40.20 4.01
C ASP A 271 2.76 -40.26 4.83
N HIS A 272 1.76 -41.02 4.35
CA HIS A 272 0.46 -41.18 5.01
C HIS A 272 0.58 -41.65 6.47
N SER A 273 1.67 -42.29 6.89
CA SER A 273 1.88 -42.80 8.25
C SER A 273 2.72 -41.90 9.17
N LYS A 274 3.50 -40.98 8.60
CA LYS A 274 4.53 -40.19 9.34
C LYS A 274 4.52 -38.68 9.03
N GLY A 275 3.62 -38.21 8.18
CA GLY A 275 3.62 -36.82 7.71
C GLY A 275 4.78 -36.53 6.75
N VAL A 276 5.26 -35.28 6.73
CA VAL A 276 6.26 -34.82 5.76
C VAL A 276 7.65 -34.81 6.40
N LYS A 277 8.52 -35.73 5.98
CA LYS A 277 9.96 -35.68 6.29
C LYS A 277 10.69 -34.94 5.17
N ALA A 278 11.04 -33.68 5.41
CA ALA A 278 11.71 -32.84 4.41
C ALA A 278 13.03 -32.28 4.93
N THR A 279 14.13 -32.61 4.26
CA THR A 279 15.40 -31.90 4.41
C THR A 279 15.29 -30.45 3.92
N VAL A 280 16.24 -29.59 4.29
CA VAL A 280 16.25 -28.18 3.85
C VAL A 280 16.15 -28.05 2.32
N SER A 281 16.76 -28.95 1.55
CA SER A 281 16.66 -28.97 0.09
C SER A 281 15.28 -29.39 -0.41
N GLN A 282 14.57 -30.25 0.33
CA GLN A 282 13.21 -30.66 0.01
C GLN A 282 12.21 -29.55 0.35
N ARG A 283 12.34 -28.88 1.51
CA ARG A 283 11.42 -27.83 1.99
C ARG A 283 11.11 -26.76 0.95
N MET A 284 12.10 -26.30 0.21
CA MET A 284 11.89 -25.32 -0.88
C MET A 284 11.06 -25.90 -2.03
N GLY A 285 11.32 -27.16 -2.40
CA GLY A 285 10.51 -27.88 -3.40
C GLY A 285 9.06 -28.07 -2.97
N ILE A 286 8.82 -28.36 -1.68
CA ILE A 286 7.47 -28.45 -1.10
C ILE A 286 6.77 -27.10 -1.17
N SER A 287 7.47 -26.05 -0.72
CA SER A 287 6.93 -24.71 -0.64
C SER A 287 6.51 -24.20 -2.02
N ARG A 288 7.26 -24.53 -3.08
CA ARG A 288 6.87 -24.23 -4.46
C ARG A 288 5.56 -24.86 -4.89
N VAL A 289 5.24 -26.06 -4.41
CA VAL A 289 3.98 -26.73 -4.76
C VAL A 289 2.81 -26.22 -3.92
N LEU A 290 3.07 -25.87 -2.66
CA LEU A 290 2.07 -25.28 -1.77
C LEU A 290 1.93 -23.77 -1.97
N PHE A 291 2.74 -23.16 -2.84
CA PHE A 291 2.74 -21.73 -3.05
C PHE A 291 1.46 -21.28 -3.75
N ARG A 292 0.80 -20.30 -3.14
CA ARG A 292 -0.51 -19.82 -3.57
C ARG A 292 -0.54 -18.32 -3.62
N SER A 293 -1.48 -17.76 -4.36
CA SER A 293 -1.75 -16.33 -4.32
C SER A 293 -3.22 -16.02 -4.51
N VAL A 294 -3.60 -14.81 -4.12
CA VAL A 294 -4.91 -14.22 -4.32
C VAL A 294 -4.76 -12.96 -5.18
N SER A 295 -5.71 -12.72 -6.08
CA SER A 295 -5.76 -11.47 -6.86
C SER A 295 -6.05 -10.29 -5.93
N ALA A 296 -5.44 -9.14 -6.19
CA ALA A 296 -5.68 -7.89 -5.46
C ALA A 296 -7.17 -7.56 -5.36
N SER A 297 -7.93 -7.75 -6.43
CA SER A 297 -9.37 -7.42 -6.49
C SER A 297 -10.25 -8.19 -5.51
N LEU A 298 -9.78 -9.30 -4.94
CA LEU A 298 -10.52 -10.06 -3.94
C LEU A 298 -10.25 -9.57 -2.51
N VAL A 299 -9.16 -8.83 -2.29
CA VAL A 299 -8.71 -8.41 -0.95
C VAL A 299 -8.52 -6.90 -0.83
N ALA A 300 -8.78 -6.14 -1.89
CA ALA A 300 -8.59 -4.71 -1.96
C ALA A 300 -9.68 -4.08 -2.82
N ALA A 301 -10.00 -2.82 -2.52
CA ALA A 301 -10.99 -2.05 -3.25
C ALA A 301 -10.65 -0.56 -3.15
N PRO A 302 -11.02 0.23 -4.16
CA PRO A 302 -10.91 1.68 -4.07
C PRO A 302 -12.10 2.28 -3.26
N TRP A 303 -11.94 3.48 -2.70
CA TRP A 303 -12.98 4.09 -1.85
C TRP A 303 -14.29 4.40 -2.58
N GLN A 304 -14.22 4.70 -3.88
CA GLN A 304 -15.38 5.01 -4.71
C GLN A 304 -16.32 3.82 -4.96
N ASP A 305 -15.88 2.57 -4.73
CA ASP A 305 -16.73 1.39 -4.88
C ASP A 305 -17.14 0.88 -3.50
N GLU A 306 -18.24 1.43 -2.96
CA GLU A 306 -18.73 1.12 -1.62
C GLU A 306 -19.01 -0.39 -1.44
N ALA A 307 -19.58 -1.04 -2.47
CA ALA A 307 -19.93 -2.45 -2.42
C ALA A 307 -18.69 -3.36 -2.45
N ALA A 308 -17.68 -3.05 -3.26
CA ALA A 308 -16.41 -3.77 -3.24
C ALA A 308 -15.62 -3.48 -1.95
N MET A 309 -15.64 -2.24 -1.48
CA MET A 309 -14.99 -1.83 -0.23
C MET A 309 -15.58 -2.55 0.98
N GLU A 310 -16.90 -2.72 1.04
CA GLU A 310 -17.54 -3.48 2.11
C GLU A 310 -17.04 -4.94 2.12
N LYS A 311 -17.01 -5.61 0.96
CA LYS A 311 -16.53 -6.99 0.83
C LYS A 311 -15.05 -7.12 1.20
N ALA A 312 -14.20 -6.22 0.71
CA ALA A 312 -12.77 -6.21 1.02
C ALA A 312 -12.52 -5.89 2.52
N SER A 313 -13.29 -4.98 3.10
CA SER A 313 -13.24 -4.69 4.54
C SER A 313 -13.64 -5.91 5.38
N GLN A 314 -14.70 -6.62 4.99
CA GLN A 314 -15.10 -7.88 5.64
C GLN A 314 -13.96 -8.92 5.59
N PHE A 315 -13.25 -9.05 4.46
CA PHE A 315 -12.07 -9.90 4.37
C PHE A 315 -11.00 -9.54 5.42
N TRP A 316 -10.80 -8.26 5.73
CA TRP A 316 -9.78 -7.82 6.68
C TRP A 316 -10.21 -7.81 8.15
N THR A 317 -11.47 -8.11 8.44
CA THR A 317 -11.94 -8.30 9.82
C THR A 317 -11.29 -9.52 10.47
N PRO A 318 -11.07 -9.50 11.80
CA PRO A 318 -10.63 -10.67 12.54
C PRO A 318 -11.55 -11.87 12.26
N LEU A 319 -10.98 -13.06 12.08
CA LEU A 319 -11.71 -14.29 11.81
C LEU A 319 -12.72 -14.59 12.94
N THR A 320 -14.01 -14.52 12.64
CA THR A 320 -15.08 -15.04 13.52
C THR A 320 -15.51 -16.46 13.11
N THR A 321 -15.29 -16.86 11.86
CA THR A 321 -15.56 -18.18 11.30
C THR A 321 -14.47 -18.58 10.29
N LEU A 322 -14.15 -19.87 10.20
CA LEU A 322 -13.03 -20.40 9.42
C LEU A 322 -13.31 -20.64 7.93
N ASP A 323 -14.49 -20.27 7.47
CA ASP A 323 -15.01 -20.85 6.24
C ASP A 323 -14.75 -19.97 5.00
N GLY A 324 -14.19 -20.58 3.95
CA GLY A 324 -14.26 -20.08 2.58
C GLY A 324 -13.09 -19.23 2.06
N CYS A 325 -12.37 -18.45 2.89
CA CYS A 325 -11.33 -17.53 2.37
C CYS A 325 -10.20 -18.23 1.60
N TYR A 326 -9.82 -19.46 1.98
CA TYR A 326 -8.80 -20.22 1.26
C TYR A 326 -9.17 -20.51 -0.21
N THR A 327 -10.47 -20.58 -0.51
CA THR A 327 -10.96 -20.81 -1.89
C THR A 327 -10.71 -19.63 -2.82
N TRP A 328 -10.41 -18.45 -2.27
CA TRP A 328 -10.08 -17.25 -3.05
C TRP A 328 -8.67 -17.30 -3.62
N SER A 329 -7.76 -18.09 -3.02
CA SER A 329 -6.41 -18.26 -3.53
C SER A 329 -6.31 -19.39 -4.56
N LYS A 330 -5.29 -19.31 -5.41
CA LYS A 330 -4.99 -20.28 -6.46
C LYS A 330 -3.56 -20.79 -6.33
N ASP A 331 -3.32 -22.03 -6.73
CA ASP A 331 -1.96 -22.59 -6.79
C ASP A 331 -1.14 -21.90 -7.87
N ILE A 332 0.12 -21.59 -7.56
CA ILE A 332 1.05 -20.94 -8.48
C ILE A 332 2.16 -21.91 -8.85
N GLU A 333 2.17 -22.35 -10.11
CA GLU A 333 3.28 -23.11 -10.67
C GLU A 333 4.45 -22.16 -10.97
N ARG A 334 5.38 -22.03 -10.02
CA ARG A 334 6.67 -21.39 -10.33
C ARG A 334 7.44 -22.30 -11.29
N SER A 335 7.65 -21.81 -12.52
CA SER A 335 8.39 -22.50 -13.58
C SER A 335 9.65 -23.18 -13.05
N ARG A 336 9.83 -24.46 -13.38
CA ARG A 336 11.13 -25.12 -13.34
C ARG A 336 11.99 -24.39 -14.37
N GLY A 337 12.95 -23.59 -13.91
CA GLY A 337 13.66 -22.65 -14.77
C GLY A 337 14.16 -23.26 -16.09
N SER A 338 14.21 -22.39 -17.09
CA SER A 338 14.56 -22.61 -18.49
C SER A 338 13.60 -23.49 -19.29
N GLY A 339 12.80 -22.85 -20.16
CA GLY A 339 12.30 -23.49 -21.37
C GLY A 339 10.80 -23.75 -21.50
N SER A 340 9.89 -23.00 -20.86
CA SER A 340 8.48 -23.03 -21.29
C SER A 340 8.32 -22.22 -22.58
N SER A 341 8.38 -22.92 -23.70
CA SER A 341 7.87 -22.46 -24.99
C SER A 341 6.35 -22.27 -24.89
N LEU A 342 5.91 -21.09 -24.44
CA LEU A 342 4.68 -20.38 -24.82
C LEU A 342 4.52 -19.15 -23.89
N GLY A 343 4.88 -17.96 -24.38
CA GLY A 343 4.29 -16.63 -24.13
C GLY A 343 3.85 -16.09 -22.76
N SER A 344 3.80 -16.84 -21.65
CA SER A 344 3.32 -16.35 -20.36
C SER A 344 4.48 -15.82 -19.52
N ALA A 345 4.55 -14.50 -19.31
CA ALA A 345 5.44 -13.92 -18.30
C ALA A 345 5.18 -14.58 -16.93
N ALA A 346 6.24 -14.84 -16.15
CA ALA A 346 6.10 -15.42 -14.82
C ALA A 346 5.35 -14.43 -13.90
N VAL A 347 4.29 -14.90 -13.24
CA VAL A 347 3.47 -14.09 -12.32
C VAL A 347 4.31 -13.71 -11.09
N LYS A 348 4.44 -12.41 -10.82
CA LYS A 348 5.10 -11.91 -9.61
C LYS A 348 4.15 -12.00 -8.41
N ILE A 349 4.62 -12.55 -7.30
CA ILE A 349 3.85 -12.74 -6.07
C ILE A 349 4.39 -11.84 -4.96
N THR A 350 3.50 -11.09 -4.34
CA THR A 350 3.80 -10.12 -3.29
C THR A 350 3.36 -10.64 -1.93
N PHE A 351 4.29 -10.94 -1.03
CA PHE A 351 3.95 -11.29 0.35
C PHE A 351 3.35 -10.07 1.05
N LEU A 352 2.23 -10.22 1.74
CA LEU A 352 1.61 -9.13 2.48
C LEU A 352 1.80 -9.34 3.98
N SER A 353 2.54 -8.45 4.62
CA SER A 353 2.71 -8.42 6.08
C SER A 353 1.90 -7.30 6.72
N HIS A 354 1.20 -7.60 7.80
CA HIS A 354 0.34 -6.63 8.48
C HIS A 354 -0.02 -7.02 9.91
N SER A 355 -0.53 -6.06 10.68
CA SER A 355 -1.21 -6.34 11.95
C SER A 355 -2.68 -6.68 11.69
N TRP A 356 -3.16 -7.77 12.28
CA TRP A 356 -4.59 -8.11 12.30
C TRP A 356 -5.37 -7.19 13.24
N GLN A 357 -4.79 -6.88 14.40
CA GLN A 357 -5.43 -6.07 15.42
C GLN A 357 -5.29 -4.59 15.10
N GLN A 358 -6.41 -3.88 15.24
CA GLN A 358 -6.45 -2.42 15.23
C GLN A 358 -5.60 -1.86 16.39
N PRO A 359 -4.84 -0.77 16.17
CA PRO A 359 -4.17 -0.06 17.25
C PRO A 359 -5.13 0.38 18.37
N GLY A 360 -4.71 0.33 19.63
CA GLY A 360 -5.60 0.57 20.78
C GLY A 360 -6.17 2.00 20.88
N ASN A 361 -5.48 3.00 20.31
CA ASN A 361 -5.88 4.42 20.30
C ASN A 361 -6.43 4.87 18.94
N TRP A 362 -6.94 3.93 18.14
CA TRP A 362 -7.32 4.16 16.76
C TRP A 362 -8.31 5.31 16.56
N ASP A 363 -9.45 5.31 17.25
CA ASP A 363 -10.49 6.34 17.04
C ASP A 363 -9.97 7.74 17.39
N ALA A 364 -9.15 7.84 18.44
CA ALA A 364 -8.51 9.09 18.81
C ALA A 364 -7.47 9.56 17.77
N ALA A 365 -6.80 8.61 17.10
CA ALA A 365 -5.73 8.88 16.14
C ALA A 365 -6.23 9.09 14.70
N MET A 366 -7.30 8.39 14.30
CA MET A 366 -7.79 8.28 12.92
C MET A 366 -9.21 8.82 12.72
N GLY A 367 -9.89 9.19 13.81
CA GLY A 367 -11.28 9.63 13.79
C GLY A 367 -12.25 8.50 14.13
N GLU A 368 -13.32 8.85 14.85
CA GLU A 368 -14.39 7.93 15.21
C GLU A 368 -15.08 7.38 13.95
N GLY A 369 -15.38 6.08 13.92
CA GLY A 369 -16.04 5.41 12.79
C GLY A 369 -15.11 5.06 11.62
N CYS A 370 -13.84 5.45 11.68
CA CYS A 370 -12.84 5.06 10.68
C CYS A 370 -12.54 3.56 10.77
N SER A 371 -12.83 2.79 9.70
CA SER A 371 -12.60 1.34 9.70
C SER A 371 -11.14 1.00 9.39
N TYR A 372 -10.44 0.34 10.33
CA TYR A 372 -9.09 -0.17 10.08
C TYR A 372 -9.05 -1.15 8.90
N SER A 373 -10.07 -1.99 8.77
CA SER A 373 -10.20 -2.94 7.67
C SER A 373 -10.38 -2.26 6.31
N ALA A 374 -11.17 -1.19 6.24
CA ALA A 374 -11.35 -0.43 5.01
C ALA A 374 -10.07 0.32 4.61
N ILE A 375 -9.35 0.90 5.59
CA ILE A 375 -8.04 1.50 5.34
C ILE A 375 -7.07 0.47 4.78
N LYS A 376 -7.00 -0.74 5.36
CA LYS A 376 -6.17 -1.83 4.80
C LYS A 376 -6.54 -2.13 3.35
N ALA A 377 -7.82 -2.35 3.06
CA ALA A 377 -8.29 -2.64 1.70
C ALA A 377 -7.91 -1.55 0.70
N SER A 378 -8.07 -0.27 1.08
CA SER A 378 -7.70 0.85 0.22
C SER A 378 -6.19 0.98 0.03
N GLU A 379 -5.39 0.86 1.08
CA GLU A 379 -3.94 1.02 0.96
C GLU A 379 -3.33 -0.10 0.09
N ILE A 380 -3.89 -1.31 0.17
CA ILE A 380 -3.50 -2.43 -0.71
C ILE A 380 -3.92 -2.14 -2.16
N CYS A 381 -5.09 -1.52 -2.38
CA CYS A 381 -5.53 -1.11 -3.71
C CYS A 381 -4.56 -0.07 -4.30
N ASN A 382 -4.15 0.92 -3.50
CA ASN A 382 -3.22 1.97 -3.91
C ASN A 382 -1.86 1.39 -4.30
N VAL A 383 -1.25 0.54 -3.46
CA VAL A 383 0.04 -0.07 -3.80
C VAL A 383 -0.09 -1.04 -4.99
N ALA A 384 -1.22 -1.72 -5.16
CA ALA A 384 -1.45 -2.56 -6.34
C ALA A 384 -1.50 -1.74 -7.64
N LYS A 385 -2.09 -0.54 -7.62
CA LYS A 385 -2.06 0.40 -8.76
C LYS A 385 -0.64 0.84 -9.08
N ASP A 386 0.17 1.15 -8.07
CA ASP A 386 1.58 1.53 -8.26
C ASP A 386 2.40 0.37 -8.84
N LEU A 387 2.24 -0.83 -8.28
CA LEU A 387 2.89 -2.04 -8.79
C LEU A 387 2.47 -2.38 -10.23
N ALA A 388 1.18 -2.23 -10.56
CA ALA A 388 0.67 -2.48 -11.91
C ALA A 388 1.22 -1.46 -12.92
N ALA A 389 1.34 -0.20 -12.54
CA ALA A 389 1.99 0.80 -13.39
C ALA A 389 3.47 0.47 -13.63
N LEU A 390 4.18 0.02 -12.60
CA LEU A 390 5.59 -0.38 -12.72
C LEU A 390 5.78 -1.67 -13.53
N ASP A 391 4.89 -2.66 -13.37
CA ASP A 391 4.99 -3.97 -14.01
C ASP A 391 4.45 -3.99 -15.44
N PHE A 392 3.41 -3.22 -15.71
CA PHE A 392 2.62 -3.31 -16.93
C PHE A 392 2.56 -2.00 -17.71
N GLY A 393 3.04 -0.88 -17.15
CA GLY A 393 2.81 0.45 -17.73
C GLY A 393 1.36 0.92 -17.64
N ASP A 394 0.51 0.21 -16.88
CA ASP A 394 -0.92 0.46 -16.79
C ASP A 394 -1.44 0.14 -15.38
N TYR A 395 -1.84 1.18 -14.66
CA TYR A 395 -2.34 1.09 -13.29
C TYR A 395 -3.75 0.48 -13.20
N SER A 396 -4.53 0.52 -14.28
CA SER A 396 -5.88 -0.07 -14.30
C SER A 396 -5.84 -1.59 -14.19
N ARG A 397 -4.69 -2.19 -14.51
CA ARG A 397 -4.39 -3.62 -14.34
C ARG A 397 -4.04 -4.03 -12.91
N TRP A 398 -4.25 -3.15 -11.92
CA TRP A 398 -4.09 -3.49 -10.50
C TRP A 398 -4.81 -4.79 -10.04
N PRO A 399 -5.97 -5.21 -10.61
CA PRO A 399 -6.58 -6.50 -10.27
C PRO A 399 -5.68 -7.70 -10.60
N GLU A 400 -4.74 -7.55 -11.53
CA GLU A 400 -3.79 -8.60 -11.94
C GLU A 400 -2.58 -8.71 -10.99
N ILE A 401 -2.46 -7.83 -10.00
CA ILE A 401 -1.45 -7.99 -8.95
C ILE A 401 -1.86 -9.13 -8.02
N HIS A 402 -0.89 -9.98 -7.69
CA HIS A 402 -1.10 -11.15 -6.86
C HIS A 402 -0.41 -11.01 -5.50
N PHE A 403 -1.17 -11.28 -4.44
CA PHE A 403 -0.69 -11.27 -3.07
C PHE A 403 -0.64 -12.68 -2.49
N TRP A 404 0.36 -12.93 -1.65
CA TRP A 404 0.33 -14.01 -0.68
C TRP A 404 -0.15 -13.43 0.64
N VAL A 405 -1.28 -13.92 1.15
CA VAL A 405 -1.90 -13.48 2.42
C VAL A 405 -2.18 -14.72 3.24
N ASP A 406 -1.69 -14.78 4.47
CA ASP A 406 -1.87 -15.90 5.40
C ASP A 406 -3.33 -16.39 5.46
N LYS A 407 -4.30 -15.47 5.59
CA LYS A 407 -5.74 -15.78 5.72
C LYS A 407 -6.32 -16.61 4.56
N CYS A 408 -5.81 -16.46 3.33
CA CYS A 408 -6.33 -17.18 2.17
C CYS A 408 -5.31 -18.08 1.48
N CYS A 409 -4.02 -17.89 1.67
CA CYS A 409 -2.98 -18.74 1.09
C CYS A 409 -2.64 -19.92 2.00
N ILE A 410 -2.97 -19.84 3.29
CA ILE A 410 -2.93 -20.97 4.23
C ILE A 410 -4.33 -21.58 4.35
N PRO A 411 -4.47 -22.92 4.28
CA PRO A 411 -5.75 -23.60 4.39
C PRO A 411 -6.27 -23.60 5.82
N GLN A 412 -6.95 -22.51 6.19
CA GLN A 412 -7.46 -22.24 7.53
C GLN A 412 -8.41 -23.33 8.08
N ALA A 413 -9.16 -24.01 7.20
CA ALA A 413 -10.10 -25.07 7.56
C ALA A 413 -9.45 -26.45 7.75
N HIS A 414 -8.13 -26.59 7.52
CA HIS A 414 -7.41 -27.87 7.59
C HIS A 414 -6.23 -27.77 8.56
N PRO A 415 -6.42 -28.07 9.85
CA PRO A 415 -5.45 -27.71 10.89
C PRO A 415 -4.04 -28.32 10.70
N GLU A 416 -3.95 -29.52 10.15
CA GLU A 416 -2.65 -30.18 9.90
C GLU A 416 -1.91 -29.54 8.72
N LEU A 417 -2.60 -29.28 7.60
CA LEU A 417 -2.02 -28.61 6.44
C LEU A 417 -1.70 -27.14 6.74
N MET A 418 -2.53 -26.49 7.55
CA MET A 418 -2.24 -25.17 8.10
C MET A 418 -0.92 -25.20 8.87
N THR A 419 -0.75 -26.15 9.78
CA THR A 419 0.49 -26.29 10.57
C THR A 419 1.70 -26.48 9.66
N TRP A 420 1.58 -27.31 8.62
CA TRP A 420 2.64 -27.51 7.64
C TRP A 420 2.98 -26.22 6.86
N CYS A 421 1.97 -25.45 6.46
CA CYS A 421 2.17 -24.16 5.80
C CYS A 421 2.83 -23.13 6.72
N LEU A 422 2.44 -23.09 8.01
CA LEU A 422 3.07 -22.22 9.01
C LEU A 422 4.55 -22.59 9.21
N ASP A 423 4.86 -23.89 9.24
CA ASP A 423 6.25 -24.36 9.32
C ASP A 423 7.09 -23.93 8.12
N LEU A 424 6.49 -23.74 6.94
CA LEU A 424 7.14 -23.33 5.69
C LEU A 424 7.09 -21.81 5.43
N LEU A 425 6.69 -21.00 6.41
CA LEU A 425 6.48 -19.56 6.21
C LEU A 425 7.75 -18.84 5.71
N GLU A 426 8.93 -19.18 6.22
CA GLU A 426 10.21 -18.61 5.75
C GLU A 426 10.44 -18.90 4.26
N GLU A 427 10.14 -20.12 3.82
CA GLU A 427 10.26 -20.49 2.41
C GLU A 427 9.24 -19.76 1.54
N PHE A 428 8.01 -19.52 2.01
CA PHE A 428 7.03 -18.72 1.28
C PHE A 428 7.45 -17.24 1.17
N ILE A 429 8.05 -16.69 2.23
CA ILE A 429 8.64 -15.34 2.20
C ILE A 429 9.80 -15.29 1.22
N ALA A 430 10.70 -16.28 1.26
CA ALA A 430 11.84 -16.37 0.37
C ALA A 430 11.45 -16.61 -1.11
N LEU A 431 10.32 -17.29 -1.34
CA LEU A 431 9.76 -17.49 -2.69
C LEU A 431 9.08 -16.24 -3.21
N SER A 432 8.58 -15.34 -2.37
CA SER A 432 7.89 -14.13 -2.81
C SER A 432 8.86 -13.16 -3.50
N ASP A 433 8.41 -12.54 -4.60
CA ASP A 433 9.23 -11.59 -5.37
C ASP A 433 9.27 -10.20 -4.70
N ARG A 434 8.27 -9.91 -3.88
CA ARG A 434 8.09 -8.63 -3.16
C ARG A 434 7.52 -8.86 -1.77
N LEU A 435 7.71 -7.87 -0.91
CA LEU A 435 7.02 -7.74 0.36
C LEU A 435 6.24 -6.42 0.35
N VAL A 436 4.95 -6.44 0.62
CA VAL A 436 4.16 -5.25 0.96
C VAL A 436 3.88 -5.27 2.45
N VAL A 437 4.06 -4.14 3.11
CA VAL A 437 3.86 -3.98 4.55
C VAL A 437 2.80 -2.94 4.83
N ILE A 438 1.73 -3.32 5.53
CA ILE A 438 0.76 -2.36 6.06
C ILE A 438 1.29 -1.80 7.38
N LEU A 439 1.83 -0.58 7.31
CA LEU A 439 2.69 -0.03 8.34
C LEU A 439 1.95 0.95 9.25
N SER A 440 1.02 0.43 10.05
CA SER A 440 0.47 1.18 11.19
C SER A 440 1.51 1.33 12.31
N TRP A 441 1.33 2.29 13.21
CA TRP A 441 2.26 2.51 14.33
C TRP A 441 2.37 1.32 15.31
N SER A 442 1.41 0.39 15.31
CA SER A 442 1.49 -0.86 16.10
C SER A 442 2.15 -2.03 15.36
N TYR A 443 2.64 -1.84 14.13
CA TYR A 443 3.29 -2.92 13.36
C TYR A 443 4.55 -3.42 14.08
N PHE A 444 5.38 -2.50 14.56
CA PHE A 444 6.63 -2.79 15.27
C PHE A 444 6.41 -3.46 16.64
N ASP A 445 5.20 -3.38 17.20
CA ASP A 445 4.84 -4.12 18.40
C ASP A 445 4.70 -5.62 18.12
N ARG A 446 4.49 -6.07 16.88
CA ARG A 446 4.09 -7.45 16.59
C ARG A 446 5.30 -8.29 16.18
N LEU A 447 5.66 -9.28 17.00
CA LEU A 447 6.86 -10.09 16.79
C LEU A 447 6.88 -10.80 15.42
N TRP A 448 5.75 -11.37 15.00
CA TRP A 448 5.63 -12.03 13.68
C TRP A 448 5.83 -11.04 12.53
N CYS A 449 5.24 -9.85 12.59
CA CYS A 449 5.33 -8.84 11.55
C CYS A 449 6.77 -8.37 11.32
N VAL A 450 7.50 -8.09 12.41
CA VAL A 450 8.91 -7.68 12.30
C VAL A 450 9.80 -8.84 11.84
N TYR A 451 9.45 -10.07 12.20
CA TYR A 451 10.13 -11.27 11.72
C TYR A 451 9.94 -11.51 10.22
N GLU A 452 8.75 -11.26 9.67
CA GLU A 452 8.49 -11.38 8.22
C GLU A 452 9.35 -10.40 7.42
N TRP A 453 9.43 -9.14 7.88
CA TRP A 453 10.23 -8.09 7.25
C TRP A 453 11.70 -8.48 7.18
N VAL A 454 12.29 -8.83 8.32
CA VAL A 454 13.72 -9.16 8.38
C VAL A 454 14.04 -10.50 7.71
N CYS A 455 13.13 -11.48 7.76
CA CYS A 455 13.26 -12.73 7.02
C CYS A 455 13.29 -12.47 5.51
N PHE A 456 12.43 -11.59 5.01
CA PHE A 456 12.46 -11.18 3.61
C PHE A 456 13.80 -10.54 3.25
N LEU A 457 14.30 -9.63 4.09
CA LEU A 457 15.61 -8.98 3.89
C LEU A 457 16.79 -9.95 3.91
N ILE A 458 16.69 -11.16 4.47
CA ILE A 458 17.77 -12.15 4.39
C ILE A 458 17.97 -12.60 2.94
N HIS A 459 16.89 -12.79 2.21
CA HIS A 459 16.86 -13.41 0.88
C HIS A 459 16.78 -12.39 -0.26
N ASN A 460 16.09 -11.29 -0.01
CA ASN A 460 15.72 -10.32 -1.02
C ASN A 460 16.37 -8.95 -0.74
N LYS A 461 16.24 -8.09 -1.73
CA LYS A 461 16.67 -6.70 -1.69
C LYS A 461 15.64 -5.84 -0.96
N ALA A 462 16.09 -4.79 -0.28
CA ALA A 462 15.20 -3.83 0.37
C ALA A 462 14.35 -3.05 -0.64
N SER A 463 14.86 -2.81 -1.85
CA SER A 463 14.09 -2.21 -2.95
C SER A 463 12.84 -3.00 -3.34
N SER A 464 12.76 -4.29 -2.99
CA SER A 464 11.59 -5.16 -3.23
C SER A 464 10.55 -5.12 -2.09
N ILE A 465 10.77 -4.31 -1.06
CA ILE A 465 9.78 -4.04 0.00
C ILE A 465 9.01 -2.78 -0.38
N PHE A 466 7.69 -2.78 -0.26
CA PHE A 466 6.78 -1.65 -0.51
C PHE A 466 5.94 -1.41 0.74
N LEU A 467 5.61 -0.15 1.04
CA LEU A 467 4.89 0.19 2.26
C LEU A 467 3.50 0.73 1.91
N CYS A 468 2.51 0.24 2.64
CA CYS A 468 1.19 0.83 2.78
C CYS A 468 1.22 1.68 4.06
N VAL A 469 1.85 2.85 3.96
CA VAL A 469 2.10 3.76 5.09
C VAL A 469 1.36 5.10 4.94
N ASP A 470 0.73 5.32 3.79
CA ASP A 470 0.21 6.62 3.40
C ASP A 470 -0.85 7.11 4.38
N ALA A 471 -1.80 6.22 4.68
CA ALA A 471 -2.84 6.48 5.67
C ALA A 471 -2.31 6.69 7.10
N PHE A 472 -1.08 6.28 7.43
CA PHE A 472 -0.56 6.27 8.80
C PHE A 472 0.48 7.36 9.08
N VAL A 473 1.04 8.03 8.06
CA VAL A 473 1.92 9.20 8.22
C VAL A 473 1.12 10.48 8.02
N ARG A 474 0.53 10.94 9.12
CA ARG A 474 -0.29 12.16 9.27
C ARG A 474 0.18 12.94 10.48
N SER A 475 -0.17 14.22 10.59
CA SER A 475 0.30 15.07 11.71
C SER A 475 0.02 14.49 13.10
N ARG A 476 -1.13 13.82 13.31
CA ARG A 476 -1.51 13.20 14.59
C ARG A 476 -0.84 11.85 14.85
N THR A 477 -0.57 11.06 13.80
CA THR A 477 -0.07 9.69 13.91
C THR A 477 1.44 9.56 13.70
N LEU A 478 2.06 10.56 13.06
CA LEU A 478 3.49 10.60 12.81
C LEU A 478 4.32 10.47 14.09
N PRO A 479 4.01 11.18 15.21
CA PRO A 479 4.73 10.96 16.47
C PRO A 479 4.67 9.51 16.96
N LEU A 480 3.51 8.86 16.83
CA LEU A 480 3.32 7.45 17.22
C LEU A 480 4.20 6.51 16.38
N LEU A 481 4.34 6.79 15.09
CA LEU A 481 5.17 6.00 14.19
C LEU A 481 6.68 6.24 14.41
N LEU A 482 7.09 7.49 14.67
CA LEU A 482 8.47 7.80 15.04
C LEU A 482 8.87 7.10 16.34
N GLU A 483 8.01 7.17 17.36
CA GLU A 483 8.23 6.51 18.64
C GLU A 483 8.31 4.98 18.51
N SER A 484 7.45 4.37 17.69
CA SER A 484 7.47 2.91 17.52
C SER A 484 8.74 2.41 16.85
N VAL A 485 9.31 3.18 15.90
CA VAL A 485 10.61 2.87 15.31
C VAL A 485 11.75 3.14 16.31
N LYS A 486 11.76 4.33 16.93
CA LYS A 486 12.81 4.74 17.89
C LYS A 486 12.96 3.74 19.03
N ASN A 487 11.84 3.41 19.66
CA ASN A 487 11.78 2.56 20.85
C ASN A 487 11.63 1.07 20.52
N PHE A 488 11.71 0.68 19.25
CA PHE A 488 11.62 -0.72 18.87
C PHE A 488 12.62 -1.55 19.67
N SER A 489 12.11 -2.63 20.27
CA SER A 489 12.88 -3.66 20.93
C SER A 489 12.22 -5.01 20.73
N LEU A 490 13.01 -6.00 20.29
CA LEU A 490 12.57 -7.37 20.05
C LEU A 490 12.02 -8.00 21.33
N ALA A 491 12.61 -7.69 22.48
CA ALA A 491 12.17 -8.18 23.78
C ALA A 491 10.76 -7.71 24.15
N ASN A 492 10.40 -6.49 23.72
CA ASN A 492 9.13 -5.85 24.06
C ASN A 492 8.02 -6.11 23.06
N CYS A 493 8.32 -6.76 21.91
CA CYS A 493 7.28 -7.12 20.95
C CYS A 493 6.20 -7.98 21.60
N LYS A 494 4.95 -7.62 21.38
CA LYS A 494 3.77 -8.44 21.65
C LYS A 494 3.83 -9.70 20.79
N CYS A 495 3.56 -10.82 21.43
CA CYS A 495 3.37 -12.10 20.78
C CYS A 495 2.05 -12.68 21.28
N SER A 496 1.16 -13.07 20.37
CA SER A 496 -0.15 -13.62 20.74
C SER A 496 0.01 -15.02 21.35
N VAL A 497 0.94 -15.84 20.86
CA VAL A 497 1.40 -17.06 21.56
C VAL A 497 2.77 -16.79 22.16
N GLU A 498 2.93 -16.94 23.47
CA GLU A 498 4.23 -16.73 24.09
C GLU A 498 5.25 -17.83 23.75
N SER A 499 4.80 -19.04 23.36
CA SER A 499 5.71 -20.09 22.85
C SER A 499 6.41 -19.68 21.56
N ASP A 500 5.75 -18.89 20.71
CA ASP A 500 6.30 -18.43 19.43
C ASP A 500 7.47 -17.49 19.65
N ARG A 501 7.44 -16.72 20.75
CA ARG A 501 8.57 -15.86 21.11
C ARG A 501 9.85 -16.66 21.17
N GLN A 502 9.85 -17.79 21.86
CA GLN A 502 11.06 -18.62 21.98
C GLN A 502 11.55 -19.11 20.61
N ILE A 503 10.64 -19.46 19.71
CA ILE A 503 10.97 -19.97 18.38
C ILE A 503 11.54 -18.85 17.49
N LEU A 504 10.85 -17.71 17.44
CA LEU A 504 11.26 -16.57 16.63
C LEU A 504 12.55 -15.94 17.17
N THR A 505 12.69 -15.81 18.48
CA THR A 505 13.95 -15.36 19.10
C THR A 505 15.10 -16.32 18.78
N ARG A 506 14.92 -17.64 18.88
CA ARG A 506 15.96 -18.60 18.45
C ARG A 506 16.30 -18.50 16.97
N LYS A 507 15.32 -18.18 16.12
CA LYS A 507 15.56 -17.94 14.69
C LYS A 507 16.34 -16.65 14.47
N VAL A 508 16.02 -15.57 15.20
CA VAL A 508 16.82 -14.35 15.21
C VAL A 508 18.26 -14.66 15.63
N ASP A 509 18.45 -15.37 16.74
CA ASP A 509 19.77 -15.83 17.18
C ASP A 509 20.46 -16.64 16.08
N THR A 510 19.74 -17.51 15.37
CA THR A 510 20.33 -18.34 14.30
C THR A 510 20.91 -17.47 13.17
N TYR A 511 20.23 -16.38 12.80
CA TYR A 511 20.61 -15.59 11.63
C TYR A 511 21.48 -14.36 11.93
N TYR A 512 21.28 -13.73 13.08
CA TYR A 512 21.86 -12.44 13.43
C TYR A 512 22.97 -12.59 14.46
N ILE A 513 23.99 -11.73 14.38
CA ILE A 513 25.12 -11.79 15.32
C ILE A 513 24.67 -11.46 16.75
N SER A 514 23.65 -10.61 16.92
CA SER A 514 23.03 -10.24 18.18
C SER A 514 21.60 -9.71 17.94
N HIS A 515 20.79 -9.62 19.00
CA HIS A 515 19.50 -8.94 18.97
C HIS A 515 19.65 -7.46 18.63
N ASP A 516 20.68 -6.77 19.14
CA ASP A 516 20.95 -5.38 18.78
C ASP A 516 21.20 -5.23 17.28
N ALA A 517 22.03 -6.08 16.67
CA ALA A 517 22.28 -6.02 15.22
C ALA A 517 21.00 -6.26 14.39
N PHE A 518 20.08 -7.08 14.90
CA PHE A 518 18.75 -7.26 14.33
C PHE A 518 17.91 -5.98 14.45
N GLU A 519 17.84 -5.38 15.65
CA GLU A 519 17.06 -4.17 15.92
C GLU A 519 17.57 -2.98 15.11
N GLN A 520 18.88 -2.80 15.02
CA GLN A 520 19.50 -1.75 14.20
C GLN A 520 19.17 -1.93 12.71
N LEU A 521 19.21 -3.15 12.17
CA LEU A 521 18.84 -3.40 10.77
C LEU A 521 17.35 -3.10 10.53
N LEU A 522 16.47 -3.49 11.44
CA LEU A 522 15.03 -3.19 11.31
C LEU A 522 14.79 -1.67 11.36
N LYS A 523 15.34 -0.96 12.35
CA LYS A 523 15.20 0.50 12.48
C LYS A 523 15.72 1.23 11.24
N PHE A 524 16.93 0.88 10.79
CA PHE A 524 17.55 1.49 9.62
C PHE A 524 16.67 1.29 8.37
N THR A 525 16.22 0.06 8.12
CA THR A 525 15.41 -0.24 6.92
C THR A 525 14.00 0.33 7.00
N ALA A 526 13.40 0.41 8.20
CA ALA A 526 12.14 1.10 8.41
C ALA A 526 12.24 2.58 8.05
N ILE A 527 13.23 3.30 8.60
CA ILE A 527 13.42 4.74 8.32
C ILE A 527 13.68 4.97 6.82
N ALA A 528 14.55 4.16 6.22
CA ALA A 528 14.86 4.23 4.80
C ALA A 528 13.62 4.02 3.91
N LEU A 529 12.85 2.97 4.17
CA LEU A 529 11.68 2.60 3.35
C LEU A 529 10.51 3.55 3.54
N ILE A 530 10.26 4.05 4.76
CA ILE A 530 9.25 5.09 5.00
C ILE A 530 9.64 6.37 4.26
N SER A 531 10.91 6.77 4.32
CA SER A 531 11.38 7.97 3.63
C SER A 531 11.25 7.84 2.11
N ARG A 532 11.54 6.65 1.54
CA ARG A 532 11.29 6.36 0.12
C ARG A 532 9.81 6.53 -0.24
N ASP A 533 8.91 6.00 0.59
CA ASP A 533 7.48 6.12 0.35
C ASP A 533 7.01 7.59 0.42
N MET A 534 7.47 8.34 1.42
CA MET A 534 7.19 9.79 1.53
C MET A 534 7.73 10.59 0.35
N ALA A 535 8.86 10.19 -0.21
CA ALA A 535 9.45 10.80 -1.41
C ALA A 535 8.58 10.62 -2.66
N SER A 536 7.82 9.52 -2.72
CA SER A 536 6.89 9.23 -3.81
C SER A 536 5.62 10.09 -3.77
N ARG A 537 5.32 10.74 -2.63
CA ARG A 537 4.22 11.70 -2.51
C ARG A 537 4.49 12.92 -3.38
N ARG A 538 3.51 13.35 -4.18
CA ARG A 538 3.64 14.55 -5.05
C ARG A 538 3.32 15.87 -4.34
N THR A 539 2.93 15.80 -3.07
CA THR A 539 2.58 16.98 -2.26
C THR A 539 3.81 17.86 -2.01
N ALA A 540 3.67 19.19 -2.06
CA ALA A 540 4.79 20.13 -1.81
C ALA A 540 5.51 19.86 -0.48
N MET A 541 4.80 19.26 0.48
CA MET A 541 5.30 18.85 1.79
C MET A 541 6.16 17.57 1.79
N GLY A 542 6.55 17.00 0.65
CA GLY A 542 7.42 15.80 0.66
C GLY A 542 8.74 16.03 1.42
N ALA A 543 9.28 17.25 1.38
CA ALA A 543 10.42 17.65 2.21
C ALA A 543 10.09 17.60 3.72
N GLU A 544 8.96 18.20 4.11
CA GLU A 544 8.49 18.24 5.50
C GLU A 544 8.10 16.85 6.02
N ALA A 545 7.60 15.97 5.15
CA ALA A 545 7.27 14.59 5.48
C ALA A 545 8.53 13.73 5.73
N ILE A 546 9.68 14.10 5.15
CA ILE A 546 10.96 13.38 5.31
C ILE A 546 11.79 13.94 6.47
N ALA A 547 11.72 15.24 6.76
CA ALA A 547 12.56 15.87 7.80
C ALA A 547 12.53 15.17 9.18
N PRO A 548 11.37 14.70 9.70
CA PRO A 548 11.33 13.94 10.95
C PRO A 548 12.12 12.62 10.91
N TRP A 549 12.22 11.99 9.73
CA TRP A 549 12.98 10.76 9.51
C TRP A 549 14.49 11.02 9.40
N VAL A 550 14.90 12.21 8.93
CA VAL A 550 16.29 12.67 9.00
C VAL A 550 16.73 12.79 10.46
N GLU A 551 15.93 13.46 11.29
CA GLU A 551 16.25 13.65 12.70
C GLU A 551 16.26 12.31 13.45
N LEU A 552 15.28 11.44 13.21
CA LEU A 552 15.27 10.09 13.80
C LEU A 552 16.48 9.25 13.36
N SER A 553 16.95 9.41 12.12
CA SER A 553 18.18 8.73 11.65
C SER A 553 19.39 9.15 12.48
N LYS A 554 19.54 10.46 12.76
CA LYS A 554 20.62 10.98 13.61
C LYS A 554 20.50 10.49 15.04
N GLU A 555 19.29 10.52 15.61
CA GLU A 555 19.03 10.01 16.97
C GLU A 555 19.38 8.52 17.11
N CYS A 556 19.20 7.73 16.04
CA CYS A 556 19.59 6.32 16.00
C CYS A 556 21.08 6.10 15.63
N GLY A 557 21.86 7.15 15.37
CA GLY A 557 23.28 7.06 14.97
C GLY A 557 23.52 6.65 13.51
N PHE A 558 22.52 6.81 12.63
CA PHE A 558 22.60 6.47 11.20
C PHE A 558 22.98 7.69 10.34
N GLU A 559 24.17 8.25 10.56
CA GLU A 559 24.62 9.49 9.92
C GLU A 559 24.62 9.44 8.38
N ASP A 560 25.07 8.33 7.79
CA ASP A 560 25.07 8.15 6.33
C ASP A 560 23.64 8.16 5.77
N LEU A 561 22.68 7.55 6.47
CA LEU A 561 21.27 7.58 6.08
C LEU A 561 20.72 9.00 6.20
N ALA A 562 20.96 9.69 7.31
CA ALA A 562 20.53 11.06 7.53
C ALA A 562 21.04 12.01 6.42
N ALA A 563 22.29 11.84 6.00
CA ALA A 563 22.89 12.60 4.91
C ALA A 563 22.20 12.33 3.57
N CYS A 564 21.96 11.06 3.22
CA CYS A 564 21.24 10.68 2.00
C CYS A 564 19.81 11.24 1.98
N LEU A 565 19.10 11.18 3.10
CA LEU A 565 17.73 11.71 3.23
C LEU A 565 17.70 13.25 3.13
N THR A 566 18.70 13.93 3.71
CA THR A 566 18.84 15.39 3.58
C THR A 566 19.07 15.80 2.12
N HIS A 567 19.92 15.06 1.40
CA HIS A 567 20.15 15.30 -0.02
C HIS A 567 18.88 15.07 -0.85
N LEU A 568 18.13 14.00 -0.57
CA LEU A 568 16.85 13.70 -1.23
C LEU A 568 15.86 14.88 -1.12
N ILE A 569 15.73 15.49 0.06
CA ILE A 569 14.85 16.65 0.29
C ILE A 569 15.13 17.76 -0.74
N GLY A 570 16.40 18.02 -1.05
CA GLY A 570 16.81 19.03 -2.03
C GLY A 570 16.49 18.68 -3.49
N GLN A 571 16.21 17.41 -3.82
CA GLN A 571 15.94 16.94 -5.18
C GLN A 571 14.46 16.87 -5.53
N LEU A 572 13.57 16.74 -4.53
CA LEU A 572 12.15 16.47 -4.74
C LEU A 572 11.43 17.54 -5.57
N SER A 573 11.76 18.82 -5.36
CA SER A 573 11.16 19.92 -6.10
C SER A 573 11.48 19.83 -7.60
N THR A 574 12.73 19.54 -7.93
CA THR A 574 13.19 19.40 -9.32
C THR A 574 12.56 18.18 -9.99
N TRP A 575 12.53 17.02 -9.32
CA TRP A 575 11.92 15.81 -9.89
C TRP A 575 10.45 15.99 -10.23
N ARG A 576 9.71 16.75 -9.41
CA ARG A 576 8.30 17.06 -9.64
C ARG A 576 8.13 18.04 -10.80
N GLN A 577 8.97 19.07 -10.87
CA GLN A 577 8.98 20.00 -12.00
C GLN A 577 9.27 19.27 -13.31
N ASP A 578 10.34 18.47 -13.38
CA ASP A 578 10.69 17.68 -14.56
C ASP A 578 9.55 16.75 -15.02
N SER A 579 8.87 16.13 -14.05
CA SER A 579 7.77 15.20 -14.32
C SER A 579 6.50 15.93 -14.78
N ALA A 580 6.34 17.22 -14.42
CA ALA A 580 5.24 18.07 -14.84
C ALA A 580 5.50 18.76 -16.21
N THR A 581 6.74 19.18 -16.49
CA THR A 581 7.08 20.07 -17.60
C THR A 581 7.91 19.44 -18.73
N GLY A 582 8.66 18.36 -18.49
CA GLY A 582 9.89 18.12 -19.27
C GLY A 582 10.12 16.75 -19.89
N ASP A 583 9.93 15.63 -19.18
CA ASP A 583 10.47 14.33 -19.68
C ASP A 583 9.53 13.13 -19.54
N GLY A 584 8.55 13.17 -18.64
CA GLY A 584 7.59 12.06 -18.47
C GLY A 584 6.76 11.80 -19.74
N ARG A 585 6.41 12.87 -20.48
CA ARG A 585 5.68 12.77 -21.75
C ARG A 585 6.57 12.30 -22.91
N PHE A 586 7.89 12.54 -22.88
CA PHE A 586 8.81 12.13 -23.95
C PHE A 586 8.99 10.60 -24.02
N PHE A 587 8.81 9.90 -22.89
CA PHE A 587 8.77 8.44 -22.82
C PHE A 587 7.34 7.86 -22.70
N GLY A 588 6.30 8.68 -22.79
CA GLY A 588 4.90 8.26 -22.70
C GLY A 588 4.43 7.79 -21.31
N LEU A 589 5.15 8.13 -20.24
CA LEU A 589 4.80 7.76 -18.87
C LEU A 589 3.95 8.85 -18.19
N ASP A 590 3.03 8.42 -17.31
CA ASP A 590 2.32 9.34 -16.44
C ASP A 590 3.23 9.92 -15.33
N MET A 591 2.82 11.06 -14.76
CA MET A 591 3.62 11.79 -13.77
C MET A 591 3.89 10.99 -12.50
N GLN A 592 2.93 10.19 -12.02
CA GLN A 592 3.12 9.40 -10.80
C GLN A 592 4.14 8.27 -11.04
N THR A 593 4.05 7.58 -12.17
CA THR A 593 5.01 6.54 -12.57
C THR A 593 6.42 7.11 -12.73
N ALA A 594 6.56 8.29 -13.35
CA ALA A 594 7.86 8.94 -13.51
C ALA A 594 8.52 9.27 -12.15
N ILE A 595 7.73 9.74 -11.18
CA ILE A 595 8.22 10.03 -9.83
C ILE A 595 8.64 8.73 -9.11
N LEU A 596 7.81 7.68 -9.18
CA LEU A 596 8.16 6.37 -8.62
C LEU A 596 9.50 5.85 -9.15
N GLN A 597 9.72 5.94 -10.47
CA GLN A 597 10.98 5.52 -11.09
C GLN A 597 12.19 6.36 -10.63
N LYS A 598 12.04 7.68 -10.50
CA LYS A 598 13.13 8.55 -9.97
C LYS A 598 13.48 8.20 -8.52
N VAL A 599 12.46 7.97 -7.68
CA VAL A 599 12.63 7.58 -6.27
C VAL A 599 13.26 6.19 -6.16
N ASP A 600 12.83 5.21 -6.95
CA ASP A 600 13.41 3.88 -6.96
C ASP A 600 14.87 3.88 -7.43
N ALA A 601 15.19 4.67 -8.46
CA ALA A 601 16.57 4.84 -8.94
C ALA A 601 17.48 5.44 -7.85
N TRP A 602 17.00 6.47 -7.14
CA TRP A 602 17.70 7.03 -5.98
C TRP A 602 17.89 6.00 -4.88
N PHE A 603 16.83 5.27 -4.49
CA PHE A 603 16.90 4.29 -3.42
C PHE A 603 17.90 3.18 -3.76
N ALA A 604 17.88 2.66 -4.98
CA ALA A 604 18.81 1.63 -5.45
C ALA A 604 20.26 2.11 -5.48
N LYS A 605 20.49 3.39 -5.81
CA LYS A 605 21.83 3.97 -5.94
C LYS A 605 22.42 4.37 -4.58
N ASP A 606 21.66 5.06 -3.75
CA ASP A 606 22.18 5.78 -2.60
C ASP A 606 21.84 5.09 -1.27
N ILE A 607 20.74 4.34 -1.19
CA ILE A 607 20.28 3.70 0.06
C ILE A 607 20.56 2.19 0.11
N GLU A 608 20.30 1.47 -0.98
CA GLU A 608 20.48 0.01 -1.04
C GLU A 608 21.92 -0.44 -0.67
N PRO A 609 23.00 0.25 -1.11
CA PRO A 609 24.35 -0.08 -0.67
C PRO A 609 24.59 0.04 0.84
N LEU A 610 23.95 1.02 1.50
CA LEU A 610 24.03 1.20 2.95
C LEU A 610 23.34 0.05 3.69
N ILE A 611 22.15 -0.34 3.22
CA ILE A 611 21.41 -1.49 3.75
C ILE A 611 22.22 -2.78 3.57
N ASP A 612 22.82 -3.00 2.40
CA ASP A 612 23.64 -4.18 2.14
C ASP A 612 24.89 -4.22 3.03
N ALA A 613 25.53 -3.08 3.27
CA ALA A 613 26.65 -2.98 4.19
C ALA A 613 26.24 -3.31 5.63
N LEU A 614 25.09 -2.79 6.09
CA LEU A 614 24.56 -3.07 7.42
C LEU A 614 24.15 -4.55 7.56
N LYS A 615 23.45 -5.11 6.57
CA LYS A 615 23.08 -6.53 6.50
C LYS A 615 24.32 -7.44 6.56
N LYS A 616 25.40 -7.09 5.86
CA LYS A 616 26.68 -7.84 5.91
C LYS A 616 27.28 -7.84 7.32
N LYS A 617 27.13 -6.75 8.09
CA LYS A 617 27.60 -6.67 9.48
C LYS A 617 26.67 -7.41 10.44
N ALA A 618 25.36 -7.35 10.21
CA ALA A 618 24.35 -7.90 11.11
C ALA A 618 24.16 -9.43 11.01
N LEU A 619 24.40 -10.03 9.84
CA LEU A 619 24.16 -11.46 9.61
C LEU A 619 25.36 -12.36 9.94
N ARG A 620 25.09 -13.50 10.59
CA ARG A 620 26.04 -14.60 10.78
C ARG A 620 26.43 -15.24 9.45
N ALA A 621 27.62 -15.84 9.38
CA ALA A 621 28.12 -16.52 8.18
C ALA A 621 27.20 -17.66 7.69
N ALA A 622 26.57 -18.38 8.61
CA ALA A 622 25.61 -19.45 8.28
C ALA A 622 24.35 -18.90 7.58
N ALA A 623 23.83 -17.75 8.01
CA ALA A 623 22.70 -17.09 7.38
C ALA A 623 23.02 -16.64 5.96
N LYS A 624 24.22 -16.09 5.75
CA LYS A 624 24.73 -15.69 4.42
C LYS A 624 24.79 -16.89 3.47
N ARG A 625 25.26 -18.05 3.96
CA ARG A 625 25.27 -19.31 3.19
C ARG A 625 23.88 -19.86 2.93
N LYS A 626 22.96 -19.84 3.92
CA LYS A 626 21.55 -20.26 3.72
C LYS A 626 20.87 -19.40 2.67
N SER A 627 21.07 -18.08 2.71
CA SER A 627 20.57 -17.14 1.72
C SER A 627 21.08 -17.50 0.31
N GLN A 628 22.39 -17.73 0.18
CA GLN A 628 22.98 -18.20 -1.09
C GLN A 628 22.44 -19.56 -1.53
N MET A 629 22.29 -20.54 -0.64
CA MET A 629 21.77 -21.87 -0.97
C MET A 629 20.30 -21.83 -1.40
N MET A 630 19.46 -21.02 -0.75
CA MET A 630 18.07 -20.82 -1.18
C MET A 630 18.02 -20.11 -2.54
N MET A 631 18.89 -19.12 -2.79
CA MET A 631 19.03 -18.50 -4.12
C MET A 631 19.52 -19.47 -5.20
N ILE A 632 20.41 -20.41 -4.86
CA ILE A 632 20.87 -21.47 -5.76
C ILE A 632 19.75 -22.51 -6.00
N GLY A 633 18.94 -22.82 -4.98
CA GLY A 633 17.72 -23.61 -5.14
C GLY A 633 16.62 -22.90 -5.93
N LEU A 634 16.64 -21.56 -5.97
CA LEU A 634 15.82 -20.69 -6.81
C LEU A 634 16.27 -20.70 -8.28
N LEU A 635 17.55 -20.93 -8.56
CA LEU A 635 18.04 -21.22 -9.91
C LEU A 635 17.56 -22.60 -10.38
N PRO A 636 17.24 -22.79 -11.67
CA PRO A 636 17.02 -24.13 -12.19
C PRO A 636 18.25 -24.99 -11.90
N TYR A 637 18.01 -26.14 -11.30
CA TYR A 637 19.00 -27.20 -11.18
C TYR A 637 19.64 -27.43 -12.56
N LEU A 638 20.86 -26.93 -12.77
CA LEU A 638 21.75 -27.48 -13.77
C LEU A 638 21.89 -28.96 -13.43
N HIS A 639 21.50 -29.80 -14.38
CA HIS A 639 21.47 -31.26 -14.32
C HIS A 639 22.49 -31.87 -13.36
N ILE A 640 22.00 -32.44 -12.26
CA ILE A 640 22.68 -33.54 -11.59
C ILE A 640 21.85 -34.78 -11.86
N SER A 641 22.18 -35.47 -12.95
CA SER A 641 21.74 -36.84 -13.19
C SER A 641 22.42 -37.75 -12.14
N PRO A 642 21.77 -38.81 -11.62
CA PRO A 642 22.34 -39.68 -10.58
C PRO A 642 23.49 -40.60 -11.03
N HIS A 643 24.07 -40.40 -12.22
CA HIS A 643 25.15 -41.24 -12.74
C HIS A 643 26.33 -40.39 -13.23
N SER A 644 27.18 -39.92 -12.31
CA SER A 644 28.56 -39.54 -12.66
C SER A 644 29.49 -39.40 -11.43
N SER A 645 29.47 -40.40 -10.54
CA SER A 645 30.56 -40.61 -9.58
C SER A 645 31.83 -41.23 -10.19
N VAL A 646 31.94 -41.31 -11.53
CA VAL A 646 33.08 -41.97 -12.23
C VAL A 646 33.79 -41.06 -13.26
N GLN A 647 33.39 -39.80 -13.45
CA GLN A 647 34.03 -38.92 -14.46
C GLN A 647 34.80 -37.70 -13.92
N ARG A 648 34.99 -37.59 -12.60
CA ARG A 648 35.80 -36.50 -12.01
C ARG A 648 37.31 -36.74 -11.95
N GLU A 649 37.80 -37.91 -12.36
CA GLU A 649 39.25 -38.20 -12.41
C GLU A 649 39.89 -38.11 -13.81
N LYS A 650 39.11 -37.87 -14.88
CA LYS A 650 39.67 -37.73 -16.24
C LYS A 650 39.98 -36.30 -16.68
N LEU A 651 39.43 -35.28 -16.00
CA LEU A 651 39.59 -33.87 -16.39
C LEU A 651 40.75 -33.13 -15.70
N VAL A 652 41.55 -33.81 -14.88
CA VAL A 652 42.76 -33.26 -14.23
C VAL A 652 44.05 -33.77 -14.88
N LEU A 653 43.99 -34.78 -15.76
CA LEU A 653 45.17 -35.35 -16.43
C LEU A 653 45.36 -34.89 -17.89
N GLU A 654 44.38 -34.21 -18.50
CA GLU A 654 44.48 -33.73 -19.90
C GLU A 654 44.91 -32.25 -20.06
N GLN A 655 45.21 -31.54 -18.97
CA GLN A 655 45.75 -30.16 -19.02
C GLN A 655 47.27 -30.06 -18.76
N GLN A 656 47.99 -31.19 -18.67
CA GLN A 656 49.46 -31.21 -18.50
C GLN A 656 50.24 -31.70 -19.74
N PHE A 657 49.58 -31.89 -20.90
CA PHE A 657 50.24 -32.43 -22.11
C PHE A 657 50.10 -31.56 -23.37
N VAL A 658 49.99 -30.22 -23.23
CA VAL A 658 50.01 -29.28 -24.39
C VAL A 658 51.10 -28.20 -24.23
N GLN A 659 52.24 -28.57 -23.67
CA GLN A 659 53.48 -27.81 -23.78
C GLN A 659 54.63 -28.79 -23.97
N ASN A 660 54.90 -29.19 -25.22
CA ASN A 660 56.26 -29.40 -25.77
C ASN A 660 56.22 -30.09 -27.16
N SER A 661 56.92 -29.46 -28.11
CA SER A 661 57.56 -30.03 -29.31
C SER A 661 56.75 -30.03 -30.63
N PRO A 662 57.43 -30.09 -31.82
CA PRO A 662 57.94 -28.93 -32.55
C PRO A 662 57.44 -28.86 -34.01
N GLN A 663 57.78 -27.77 -34.69
CA GLN A 663 57.57 -27.58 -36.14
C GLN A 663 58.30 -28.61 -37.03
N ILE A 664 57.84 -28.67 -38.29
CA ILE A 664 58.54 -28.91 -39.59
C ILE A 664 57.98 -30.13 -40.33
N PRO A 665 57.87 -30.13 -41.68
CA PRO A 665 58.01 -29.04 -42.66
C PRO A 665 56.69 -28.54 -43.26
#